data_AF-A0A1E4R8M6-F1
#
_entry.id   AF-A0A1E4R8M6-F1
#
_cell.length_a   1.000
_cell.length_b   1.000
_cell.length_c   1.000
_cell.angle_alpha   90.00
_cell.angle_beta   90.00
_cell.angle_gamma   90.00
#
_symmetry.space_group_name_H-M   'P 1'
#
loop_
_entity.id
_entity.type
_entity.pdbx_description
1 polymer ?
#
loop_
_entity_poly.entity_id
_entity_poly.type
_entity_poly.pdbx_seq_one_letter_code
_entity_poly.pdbx_strand_id
1 'polypeptide(L)'
;MLVDINCPVELLKYQLYRSKKTGKVYCSLKFNNISEKRIKGLNATIYCFDQFGEPVGWESTSFNYKLHLSESIEPNQAFENNEKIALDSFSHTRSIDVVFEKVLFSDETIWTKPESELEKVELKQINDPGQLTFVLTHEGNDAKYYSQLINDKWTCVCGRLNLENMKICKRCKREKNYVLSIYMNEKTISENIKLYEEQIEEEKKQELLEKERQHEIFQKKVKKIVKYSAVLISFLFLIGIATYGFITKFTFSWDNYLLLKDKDNALIEAVKNQNSKDINFLIENGANANFVNRDGENSISKAIELPNKKLAISLMNKGMGSIRVGKEDDSLAHVAVKNEQYEILKELHKFGVDMNVKNEMGHNVLYSAIQTGNREILEYLIYELKVNFQEVDNDGNNIVQVALLQSLNNTALIKELLNLDIDLKKVNIGGQNTYTTAILTQNKEIVQLFIDKGLDLNKVDELGNNAIHILLNHKKDNLTYLAELINKGTAVNGLNEQGQTPLYLAILNGDKKTVEGLLKHKVDKNIVNSNGDSAKDIAEKYNKSLVELFEQDRFTIKHDKQKNIFIVSGVTLGNSRKDVVNKLGNPAKRKQFESIDGDIDCNIYYLKDSSEKDIETHYCSYIGISDKIEYISFNLYPKQLNEEWYNDLGKPFIDDDAPLYYLEETEQLLLLKPNEEIGFLYYAGYELYNNLYQ
;
A
#
# COMPACT_ATOMS: atom_id res chain seq x y z
N MET A 1 3.75 0.57 26.15
CA MET A 1 4.70 1.71 26.12
C MET A 1 5.48 1.70 27.43
N LEU A 2 6.79 1.94 27.40
CA LEU A 2 7.52 2.24 28.64
C LEU A 2 7.23 3.70 28.99
N VAL A 3 6.66 3.95 30.15
CA VAL A 3 6.17 5.28 30.51
C VAL A 3 6.79 5.74 31.82
N ASP A 4 7.55 6.82 31.75
CA ASP A 4 7.88 7.60 32.94
C ASP A 4 6.74 8.61 33.19
N ILE A 5 6.08 8.49 34.34
CA ILE A 5 4.90 9.30 34.70
C ILE A 5 5.32 10.69 35.20
N ASN A 6 6.57 10.83 35.62
CA ASN A 6 7.13 12.07 36.15
C ASN A 6 8.01 12.81 35.14
N CYS A 7 8.40 12.15 34.04
CA CYS A 7 9.10 12.81 32.96
C CYS A 7 8.30 14.02 32.43
N PRO A 8 8.90 15.22 32.34
CA PRO A 8 8.27 16.42 31.80
C PRO A 8 8.13 16.39 30.28
N VAL A 9 8.69 15.37 29.62
CA VAL A 9 8.62 15.15 28.17
C VAL A 9 8.02 13.78 27.89
N GLU A 10 7.07 13.74 26.97
CA GLU A 10 6.46 12.50 26.49
C GLU A 10 6.84 12.24 25.03
N LEU A 11 7.48 11.09 24.73
CA LEU A 11 7.73 10.68 23.36
C LEU A 11 6.40 10.29 22.68
N LEU A 12 6.03 10.97 21.60
CA LEU A 12 4.82 10.68 20.84
C LEU A 12 5.04 9.66 19.74
N LYS A 13 6.14 9.83 19.00
CA LYS A 13 6.52 8.98 17.86
C LYS A 13 8.01 9.13 17.60
N TYR A 14 8.63 8.08 17.10
CA TYR A 14 9.92 8.18 16.41
C TYR A 14 9.79 7.65 15.00
N GLN A 15 10.70 8.08 14.12
CA GLN A 15 10.85 7.51 12.78
C GLN A 15 12.31 7.18 12.55
N LEU A 16 12.57 6.01 11.95
CA LEU A 16 13.90 5.63 11.49
C LEU A 16 13.97 5.85 9.98
N TYR A 17 15.02 6.53 9.55
CA TYR A 17 15.32 6.74 8.14
C TYR A 17 16.62 6.02 7.82
N ARG A 18 16.69 5.38 6.66
CA ARG A 18 17.96 4.87 6.13
C ARG A 18 18.33 5.68 4.90
N SER A 19 19.52 6.27 4.92
CA SER A 19 20.08 6.94 3.74
C SER A 19 20.33 5.88 2.66
N LYS A 20 19.65 6.01 1.52
CA LYS A 20 19.87 5.14 0.36
C LYS A 20 21.28 5.27 -0.22
N LYS A 21 21.94 6.42 -0.04
CA LYS A 21 23.27 6.73 -0.58
C LYS A 21 24.41 6.20 0.30
N THR A 22 24.25 6.24 1.61
CA THR A 22 25.34 5.94 2.56
C THR A 22 25.06 4.73 3.45
N GLY A 23 23.86 4.13 3.38
CA GLY A 23 23.44 3.03 4.24
C GLY A 23 23.23 3.41 5.71
N LYS A 24 23.62 4.62 6.12
CA LYS A 24 23.50 5.17 7.47
C LYS A 24 22.05 5.25 7.91
N VAL A 25 21.80 4.87 9.16
CA VAL A 25 20.49 5.00 9.80
C VAL A 25 20.43 6.32 10.55
N TYR A 26 19.28 6.95 10.53
CA TYR A 26 18.98 8.18 11.25
C TYR A 26 17.67 8.00 12.01
N CYS A 27 17.47 8.73 13.10
CA CYS A 27 16.18 8.83 13.74
C CYS A 27 15.68 10.28 13.83
N SER A 28 14.36 10.46 13.80
CA SER A 28 13.70 11.69 14.27
C SER A 28 12.80 11.35 15.45
N LEU A 29 12.68 12.30 16.36
CA LEU A 29 11.87 12.18 17.56
C LEU A 29 10.81 13.27 17.55
N LYS A 30 9.57 12.87 17.79
CA LYS A 30 8.45 13.76 18.07
C LYS A 30 8.01 13.56 19.51
N PHE A 31 8.03 14.62 20.30
CA PHE A 31 7.71 14.57 21.72
C PHE A 31 6.83 15.75 22.12
N ASN A 32 6.28 15.70 23.32
CA ASN A 32 5.39 16.73 23.87
C ASN A 32 5.93 17.26 25.19
N ASN A 33 5.89 18.58 25.39
CA ASN A 33 6.15 19.17 26.70
C ASN A 33 4.92 19.00 27.58
N ILE A 34 4.96 18.09 28.54
CA ILE A 34 3.84 17.83 29.47
C ILE A 34 4.02 18.52 30.82
N SER A 35 5.05 19.37 30.95
CA SER A 35 5.29 20.19 32.12
C SER A 35 4.55 21.53 32.03
N GLU A 36 4.44 22.22 33.15
CA GLU A 36 3.89 23.59 33.21
C GLU A 36 4.94 24.65 32.84
N LYS A 37 6.21 24.24 32.69
CA LYS A 37 7.33 25.11 32.38
C LYS A 37 7.69 24.99 30.89
N ARG A 38 8.32 26.02 30.33
CA ARG A 38 8.80 25.95 28.95
C ARG A 38 10.12 25.21 28.91
N ILE A 39 10.31 24.32 27.94
CA ILE A 39 11.53 23.52 27.80
C ILE A 39 12.52 24.23 26.89
N LYS A 40 13.76 24.43 27.36
CA LYS A 40 14.87 25.08 26.64
C LYS A 40 15.93 24.09 26.16
N GLY A 41 15.92 22.87 26.70
CA GLY A 41 16.76 21.79 26.21
C GLY A 41 16.50 20.48 26.92
N LEU A 42 17.05 19.39 26.40
CA LEU A 42 16.94 18.06 27.00
C LEU A 42 18.19 17.22 26.72
N ASN A 43 18.40 16.23 27.58
CA ASN A 43 19.38 15.17 27.40
C ASN A 43 18.64 13.83 27.48
N ALA A 44 18.84 12.96 26.51
CA ALA A 44 18.21 11.65 26.43
C ALA A 44 19.22 10.57 26.03
N THR A 45 19.06 9.38 26.59
CA THR A 45 19.77 8.17 26.17
C THR A 45 18.93 7.44 25.13
N ILE A 46 19.48 7.16 23.95
CA ILE A 46 18.80 6.41 22.90
C ILE A 46 19.41 5.01 22.82
N TYR A 47 18.62 4.01 23.18
CA TYR A 47 18.95 2.60 23.06
C TYR A 47 18.53 2.09 21.69
N CYS A 48 19.40 1.31 21.05
CA CYS A 48 19.22 0.83 19.70
C CYS A 48 19.05 -0.68 19.70
N PHE A 49 18.01 -1.19 19.02
CA PHE A 49 17.74 -2.62 18.92
C PHE A 49 17.58 -3.05 17.46
N ASP A 50 17.90 -4.31 17.17
CA ASP A 50 17.73 -4.90 15.86
C ASP A 50 16.29 -5.43 15.65
N GLN A 51 16.07 -6.15 14.55
CA GLN A 51 14.74 -6.68 14.21
C GLN A 51 14.25 -7.78 15.17
N PHE A 52 15.14 -8.36 15.97
CA PHE A 52 14.82 -9.38 16.97
C PHE A 52 14.64 -8.78 18.37
N GLY A 53 14.86 -7.46 18.51
CA GLY A 53 14.83 -6.77 19.81
C GLY A 53 16.14 -6.89 20.58
N GLU A 54 17.22 -7.37 19.95
CA GLU A 54 18.53 -7.49 20.56
C GLU A 54 19.28 -6.14 20.49
N PRO A 55 20.03 -5.75 21.53
CA PRO A 55 20.77 -4.50 21.51
C PRO A 55 21.80 -4.42 20.38
N VAL A 56 21.85 -3.28 19.69
CA VAL A 56 22.76 -3.01 18.57
C VAL A 56 23.94 -2.17 19.05
N GLY A 57 25.15 -2.50 18.60
CA GLY A 57 26.37 -1.74 18.86
C GLY A 57 27.50 -2.63 19.39
N TRP A 58 28.74 -2.35 19.00
CA TRP A 58 29.89 -3.21 19.32
C TRP A 58 30.50 -2.91 20.70
N GLU A 59 30.48 -1.64 21.14
CA GLU A 59 31.05 -1.18 22.43
C GLU A 59 29.99 -0.65 23.41
N SER A 60 28.90 -0.09 22.90
CA SER A 60 27.77 0.41 23.68
C SER A 60 26.48 0.14 22.90
N THR A 61 25.40 -0.13 23.62
CA THR A 61 24.06 -0.39 23.06
C THR A 61 23.19 0.87 22.98
N SER A 62 23.74 2.00 23.42
CA SER A 62 23.06 3.29 23.47
C SER A 62 24.01 4.47 23.31
N PHE A 63 23.45 5.64 23.03
CA PHE A 63 24.21 6.89 22.99
C PHE A 63 23.41 8.06 23.60
N ASN A 64 24.14 9.07 24.05
CA ASN A 64 23.55 10.28 24.62
C ASN A 64 23.23 11.30 23.51
N TYR A 65 22.00 11.77 23.52
CA TYR A 65 21.46 12.80 22.64
C TYR A 65 21.15 14.06 23.46
N LYS A 66 21.80 15.16 23.10
CA LYS A 66 21.59 16.48 23.72
C LYS A 66 20.93 17.41 22.71
N LEU A 67 19.85 18.06 23.15
CA LEU A 67 19.13 19.05 22.38
C LEU A 67 19.11 20.37 23.13
N HIS A 68 19.60 21.43 22.48
CA HIS A 68 19.48 22.81 22.94
C HIS A 68 18.59 23.58 21.96
N LEU A 69 17.58 24.27 22.48
CA LEU A 69 16.58 24.93 21.67
C LEU A 69 16.81 26.45 21.65
N SER A 70 16.75 27.04 20.46
CA SER A 70 16.76 28.50 20.28
C SER A 70 15.47 29.14 20.79
N GLU A 71 14.33 28.45 20.58
CA GLU A 71 13.01 28.83 21.08
C GLU A 71 12.50 27.77 22.05
N SER A 72 11.97 28.19 23.19
CA SER A 72 11.48 27.25 24.20
C SER A 72 10.17 26.59 23.76
N ILE A 73 10.00 25.30 24.05
CA ILE A 73 8.74 24.58 23.77
C ILE A 73 7.72 24.91 24.87
N GLU A 74 6.55 25.42 24.46
CA GLU A 74 5.48 25.78 25.41
C GLU A 74 4.82 24.55 26.06
N PRO A 75 4.18 24.71 27.22
CA PRO A 75 3.38 23.65 27.85
C PRO A 75 2.32 23.05 26.90
N ASN A 76 2.22 21.72 26.90
CA ASN A 76 1.36 20.88 26.04
C ASN A 76 1.59 21.07 24.53
N GLN A 77 2.73 21.61 24.12
CA GLN A 77 3.10 21.76 22.72
C GLN A 77 3.94 20.58 22.25
N ALA A 78 3.49 19.96 21.15
CA ALA A 78 4.27 18.96 20.44
C ALA A 78 5.44 19.63 19.72
N PHE A 79 6.62 19.03 19.84
CA PHE A 79 7.83 19.40 19.15
C PHE A 79 8.33 18.22 18.33
N GLU A 80 8.73 18.51 17.10
CA GLU A 80 9.30 17.53 16.18
C GLU A 80 10.70 18.01 15.79
N ASN A 81 11.71 17.21 16.09
CA ASN A 81 13.05 17.54 15.68
C ASN A 81 13.21 17.26 14.19
N ASN A 82 13.30 18.31 13.38
CA ASN A 82 13.51 18.21 11.93
C ASN A 82 14.94 17.74 11.60
N GLU A 83 15.88 17.80 12.54
CA GLU A 83 17.22 17.27 12.37
C GLU A 83 17.24 15.75 12.52
N LYS A 84 17.72 15.07 11.49
CA LYS A 84 17.91 13.61 11.48
C LYS A 84 19.12 13.26 12.32
N ILE A 85 18.90 12.64 13.48
CA ILE A 85 19.93 12.19 14.42
C ILE A 85 20.63 10.98 13.79
N ALA A 86 21.92 11.09 13.46
CA ALA A 86 22.67 9.99 12.85
C ALA A 86 22.97 8.87 13.85
N LEU A 87 22.69 7.62 13.44
CA LEU A 87 22.94 6.39 14.20
C LEU A 87 24.19 5.68 13.67
N ASP A 88 25.31 6.40 13.58
CA ASP A 88 26.50 5.98 12.83
C ASP A 88 27.09 4.65 13.33
N SER A 89 27.16 4.44 14.64
CA SER A 89 27.64 3.18 15.26
C SER A 89 26.54 2.12 15.43
N PHE A 90 25.33 2.39 14.93
CA PHE A 90 24.12 1.58 15.12
C PHE A 90 23.40 1.32 13.79
N SER A 91 24.15 0.95 12.75
CA SER A 91 23.63 0.76 11.38
C SER A 91 22.58 -0.35 11.22
N HIS A 92 22.50 -1.26 12.20
CA HIS A 92 21.54 -2.35 12.25
C HIS A 92 20.26 -2.02 13.04
N THR A 93 20.11 -0.80 13.56
CA THR A 93 18.91 -0.41 14.31
C THR A 93 17.63 -0.58 13.49
N ARG A 94 16.62 -1.18 14.13
CA ARG A 94 15.27 -1.42 13.60
C ARG A 94 14.20 -0.87 14.55
N SER A 95 14.53 -0.72 15.83
CA SER A 95 13.73 0.00 16.80
C SER A 95 14.65 0.75 17.77
N ILE A 96 14.12 1.80 18.39
CA ILE A 96 14.82 2.54 19.44
C ILE A 96 13.94 2.70 20.66
N ASP A 97 14.56 2.71 21.84
CA ASP A 97 13.97 3.23 23.06
C ASP A 97 14.68 4.50 23.47
N VAL A 98 13.91 5.49 23.92
CA VAL A 98 14.43 6.80 24.31
C VAL A 98 14.11 7.03 25.78
N VAL A 99 15.16 7.32 26.55
CA VAL A 99 15.07 7.63 27.96
C VAL A 99 15.53 9.07 28.17
N PHE A 100 14.62 9.95 28.59
CA PHE A 100 14.99 11.33 28.92
C PHE A 100 15.65 11.36 30.31
N GLU A 101 16.90 11.81 30.35
CA GLU A 101 17.71 11.85 31.56
C GLU A 101 17.65 13.20 32.25
N LYS A 102 17.66 14.29 31.47
CA LYS A 102 17.61 15.67 31.99
C LYS A 102 16.78 16.55 31.09
N VAL A 103 16.04 17.49 31.68
CA VAL A 103 15.28 18.51 30.95
C VAL A 103 15.57 19.87 31.57
N LEU A 104 16.05 20.80 30.74
CA LEU A 104 16.35 22.18 31.11
C LEU A 104 15.14 23.05 30.78
N PHE A 105 14.63 23.77 31.78
CA PHE A 105 13.54 24.71 31.61
C PHE A 105 14.03 26.12 31.32
N SER A 106 13.14 26.97 30.81
CA SER A 106 13.44 28.38 30.51
C SER A 106 13.80 29.21 31.74
N ASP A 107 13.35 28.78 32.93
CA ASP A 107 13.67 29.38 34.23
C ASP A 107 14.97 28.83 34.85
N GLU A 108 15.80 28.15 34.05
CA GLU A 108 17.09 27.56 34.44
C GLU A 108 17.01 26.39 35.42
N THR A 109 15.81 25.96 35.80
CA THR A 109 15.64 24.73 36.60
C THR A 109 15.84 23.48 35.74
N ILE A 110 16.33 22.41 36.37
CA ILE A 110 16.62 21.14 35.69
C ILE A 110 15.82 20.02 36.34
N TRP A 111 15.03 19.31 35.54
CA TRP A 111 14.51 18.00 35.94
C TRP A 111 15.55 16.93 35.61
N THR A 112 15.79 16.00 36.52
CA THR A 112 16.65 14.83 36.31
C THR A 112 15.84 13.58 36.57
N LYS A 113 16.01 12.56 35.73
CA LYS A 113 15.33 11.29 35.87
C LYS A 113 15.62 10.66 37.25
N PRO A 114 14.61 10.36 38.07
CA PRO A 114 14.79 9.64 39.32
C PRO A 114 15.15 8.17 39.06
N GLU A 115 15.82 7.49 40.00
CA GLU A 115 16.25 6.08 39.87
C GLU A 115 15.11 5.07 39.69
N SER A 116 13.84 5.48 39.79
CA SER A 116 12.69 4.59 39.69
C SER A 116 12.53 3.94 38.31
N GLU A 117 12.17 2.66 38.32
CA GLU A 117 12.01 1.80 37.13
C GLU A 117 10.93 2.30 36.16
N LEU A 118 11.19 2.13 34.86
CA LEU A 118 10.20 2.33 33.80
C LEU A 118 9.15 1.23 33.88
N GLU A 119 7.87 1.59 33.93
CA GLU A 119 6.80 0.60 33.90
C GLU A 119 6.27 0.38 32.48
N LYS A 120 6.13 -0.90 32.12
CA LYS A 120 5.48 -1.31 30.88
C LYS A 120 3.97 -1.37 31.10
N VAL A 121 3.25 -0.43 30.48
CA VAL A 121 1.79 -0.40 30.52
C VAL A 121 1.23 -0.52 29.11
N GLU A 122 0.20 -1.36 28.96
CA GLU A 122 -0.55 -1.54 27.73
C GLU A 122 -1.83 -0.68 27.77
N LEU A 123 -1.95 0.23 26.82
CA LEU A 123 -3.08 1.14 26.72
C LEU A 123 -4.10 0.56 25.74
N LYS A 124 -5.37 0.51 26.14
CA LYS A 124 -6.44 -0.03 25.30
C LYS A 124 -6.98 1.04 24.37
N GLN A 125 -6.78 0.84 23.07
CA GLN A 125 -7.31 1.73 22.04
C GLN A 125 -8.80 1.47 21.79
N ILE A 126 -9.57 2.53 21.53
CA ILE A 126 -10.98 2.42 21.10
C ILE A 126 -10.98 2.04 19.62
N ASN A 127 -11.44 0.83 19.32
CA ASN A 127 -11.45 0.29 17.97
C ASN A 127 -12.84 0.32 17.33
N ASP A 128 -13.91 0.38 18.13
CA ASP A 128 -15.27 0.54 17.60
C ASP A 128 -15.43 1.94 16.97
N PRO A 129 -15.77 2.05 15.67
CA PRO A 129 -15.85 3.33 15.00
C PRO A 129 -16.89 4.29 15.58
N GLY A 130 -18.01 3.77 16.08
CA GLY A 130 -19.08 4.57 16.67
C GLY A 130 -18.66 5.18 18.00
N GLN A 131 -18.09 4.36 18.90
CA GLN A 131 -17.52 4.80 20.16
C GLN A 131 -16.37 5.77 19.94
N LEU A 132 -15.46 5.48 19.01
CA LEU A 132 -14.32 6.34 18.71
C LEU A 132 -14.80 7.71 18.20
N THR A 133 -15.77 7.73 17.28
CA THR A 133 -16.33 8.98 16.74
C THR A 133 -16.99 9.81 17.84
N PHE A 134 -17.76 9.16 18.73
CA PHE A 134 -18.37 9.84 19.87
C PHE A 134 -17.33 10.47 20.79
N VAL A 135 -16.29 9.71 21.19
CA VAL A 135 -15.23 10.22 22.07
C VAL A 135 -14.44 11.35 21.40
N LEU A 136 -14.10 11.23 20.11
CA LEU A 136 -13.41 12.29 19.37
C LEU A 136 -14.23 13.58 19.28
N THR A 137 -15.55 13.46 19.11
CA THR A 137 -16.47 14.61 19.00
C THR A 137 -16.58 15.40 20.30
N HIS A 138 -16.56 14.71 21.44
CA HIS A 138 -16.75 15.34 22.76
C HIS A 138 -15.42 15.78 23.40
N GLU A 139 -14.38 14.96 23.25
CA GLU A 139 -13.10 15.22 23.89
C GLU A 139 -12.14 15.94 22.96
N GLY A 140 -12.18 15.67 21.66
CA GLY A 140 -11.25 16.22 20.67
C GLY A 140 -10.36 15.16 20.03
N ASN A 141 -9.65 15.58 18.98
CA ASN A 141 -8.98 14.67 18.03
C ASN A 141 -7.81 13.83 18.61
N ASP A 142 -7.31 14.18 19.79
CA ASP A 142 -6.27 13.43 20.50
C ASP A 142 -6.83 12.25 21.31
N ALA A 143 -8.16 12.16 21.50
CA ALA A 143 -8.80 11.13 22.30
C ALA A 143 -9.00 9.82 21.51
N LYS A 144 -8.21 8.79 21.84
CA LYS A 144 -8.13 7.52 21.09
C LYS A 144 -8.18 6.26 21.96
N TYR A 145 -8.15 6.41 23.28
CA TYR A 145 -8.00 5.32 24.23
C TYR A 145 -9.15 5.28 25.23
N TYR A 146 -9.45 4.09 25.75
CA TYR A 146 -10.31 3.98 26.92
C TYR A 146 -9.58 4.55 28.13
N SER A 147 -10.29 5.32 28.94
CA SER A 147 -9.80 5.68 30.26
C SER A 147 -9.92 4.47 31.18
N GLN A 148 -8.93 4.23 32.02
CA GLN A 148 -8.92 3.08 32.93
C GLN A 148 -8.03 3.36 34.13
N LEU A 149 -8.44 2.82 35.28
CA LEU A 149 -7.60 2.72 36.46
C LEU A 149 -6.71 1.48 36.32
N ILE A 150 -5.41 1.65 36.47
CA ILE A 150 -4.43 0.56 36.41
C ILE A 150 -3.55 0.71 37.65
N ASN A 151 -3.83 -0.09 38.69
CA ASN A 151 -3.21 0.07 40.02
C ASN A 151 -3.42 1.50 40.57
N ASP A 152 -2.40 2.12 41.18
CA ASP A 152 -2.43 3.51 41.68
C ASP A 152 -2.23 4.56 40.57
N LYS A 153 -2.80 4.33 39.38
CA LYS A 153 -2.62 5.16 38.19
C LYS A 153 -3.88 5.17 37.34
N TRP A 154 -4.04 6.21 36.54
CA TRP A 154 -5.15 6.31 35.61
C TRP A 154 -4.71 6.76 34.22
N THR A 155 -5.34 6.20 33.21
CA THR A 155 -5.11 6.57 31.81
C THR A 155 -6.18 7.55 31.36
N CYS A 156 -5.75 8.60 30.68
CA CYS A 156 -6.64 9.55 30.04
C CYS A 156 -6.97 9.09 28.61
N VAL A 157 -8.09 9.55 28.05
CA VAL A 157 -8.51 9.26 26.68
C VAL A 157 -7.49 9.69 25.61
N CYS A 158 -6.60 10.66 25.92
CA CYS A 158 -5.47 11.03 25.07
C CYS A 158 -4.32 10.00 25.02
N GLY A 159 -4.42 8.93 25.82
CA GLY A 159 -3.41 7.89 25.96
C GLY A 159 -2.40 8.13 27.09
N ARG A 160 -2.39 9.29 27.75
CA ARG A 160 -1.43 9.56 28.84
C ARG A 160 -1.79 8.77 30.10
N LEU A 161 -0.83 8.04 30.64
CA LEU A 161 -0.86 7.49 32.00
C LEU A 161 -0.50 8.56 33.05
N ASN A 162 -1.29 8.71 34.11
CA ASN A 162 -1.11 9.70 35.17
C ASN A 162 -1.13 9.00 36.54
N LEU A 163 -0.53 9.61 37.56
CA LEU A 163 -0.61 9.08 38.93
C LEU A 163 -2.02 9.28 39.50
N GLU A 164 -2.43 8.38 40.39
CA GLU A 164 -3.77 8.40 41.00
C GLU A 164 -4.15 9.71 41.66
N ASN A 165 -3.18 10.37 42.29
CA ASN A 165 -3.34 11.65 42.98
C ASN A 165 -3.52 12.85 42.03
N MET A 166 -3.25 12.69 40.73
CA MET A 166 -3.41 13.76 39.75
C MET A 166 -4.89 13.88 39.37
N LYS A 167 -5.52 14.99 39.78
CA LYS A 167 -6.91 15.31 39.45
C LYS A 167 -7.13 15.60 37.96
N ILE A 168 -6.07 15.99 37.26
CA ILE A 168 -6.10 16.45 35.88
C ILE A 168 -5.00 15.74 35.09
N CYS A 169 -5.28 15.36 33.84
CA CYS A 169 -4.28 14.77 32.97
C CYS A 169 -3.16 15.78 32.68
N LYS A 170 -1.91 15.40 32.90
CA LYS A 170 -0.75 16.29 32.67
C LYS A 170 -0.68 16.82 31.24
N ARG A 171 -1.08 16.01 30.25
CA ARG A 171 -0.98 16.30 28.81
C ARG A 171 -2.14 17.14 28.28
N CYS A 172 -3.36 16.66 28.43
CA CYS A 172 -4.53 17.27 27.78
C CYS A 172 -5.40 18.08 28.74
N LYS A 173 -5.02 18.15 30.02
CA LYS A 173 -5.71 18.89 31.08
C LYS A 173 -7.18 18.48 31.34
N ARG A 174 -7.61 17.31 30.86
CA ARG A 174 -8.92 16.71 31.19
C ARG A 174 -8.97 16.23 32.64
N GLU A 175 -10.11 16.41 33.30
CA GLU A 175 -10.33 15.94 34.67
C GLU A 175 -10.45 14.42 34.75
N LYS A 176 -9.77 13.83 35.74
CA LYS A 176 -9.72 12.40 36.01
C LYS A 176 -11.12 11.80 36.17
N ASN A 177 -11.92 12.39 37.07
CA ASN A 177 -13.22 11.84 37.43
C ASN A 177 -14.18 11.86 36.25
N TYR A 178 -14.17 12.95 35.49
CA TYR A 178 -14.99 13.12 34.30
C TYR A 178 -14.67 12.07 33.23
N VAL A 179 -13.39 11.90 32.89
CA VAL A 179 -13.03 10.93 31.84
C VAL A 179 -13.29 9.50 32.29
N LEU A 180 -12.96 9.16 33.54
CA LEU A 180 -13.20 7.83 34.10
C LEU A 180 -14.69 7.52 34.31
N SER A 181 -15.58 8.52 34.41
CA SER A 181 -17.01 8.26 34.51
C SER A 181 -17.67 7.99 33.17
N ILE A 182 -17.14 8.54 32.07
CA ILE A 182 -17.81 8.50 30.76
C ILE A 182 -17.12 7.53 29.80
N TYR A 183 -15.79 7.44 29.86
CA TYR A 183 -14.98 6.75 28.85
C TYR A 183 -14.23 5.54 29.41
N MET A 184 -14.73 4.93 30.49
CA MET A 184 -14.02 3.87 31.23
C MET A 184 -13.91 2.55 30.45
N ASN A 185 -14.96 2.23 29.71
CA ASN A 185 -15.10 0.98 28.99
C ASN A 185 -16.20 1.13 27.92
N GLU A 186 -16.30 0.14 27.05
CA GLU A 186 -17.27 0.08 25.95
C GLU A 186 -18.72 0.25 26.39
N LYS A 187 -19.11 -0.41 27.49
CA LYS A 187 -20.48 -0.36 28.01
C LYS A 187 -20.85 1.06 28.44
N THR A 188 -19.99 1.69 29.24
CA THR A 188 -20.21 3.06 29.73
C THR A 188 -20.25 4.07 28.60
N ILE A 189 -19.39 3.94 27.58
CA ILE A 189 -19.43 4.83 26.41
C ILE A 189 -20.73 4.64 25.63
N SER A 190 -21.15 3.39 25.43
CA SER A 190 -22.38 3.07 24.69
C SER A 190 -23.65 3.54 25.41
N GLU A 191 -23.65 3.50 26.74
CA GLU A 191 -24.74 4.05 27.58
C GLU A 191 -24.80 5.58 27.47
N ASN A 192 -23.65 6.26 27.49
CA ASN A 192 -23.61 7.71 27.32
C ASN A 192 -24.04 8.14 25.91
N ILE A 193 -23.63 7.42 24.85
CA ILE A 193 -24.10 7.69 23.47
C ILE A 193 -25.63 7.76 23.43
N LYS A 194 -26.31 6.75 23.99
CA LYS A 194 -27.78 6.70 24.03
C LYS A 194 -28.37 7.89 24.80
N LEU A 195 -27.79 8.24 25.95
CA LEU A 195 -28.27 9.35 26.76
C LEU A 195 -28.16 10.69 26.00
N TYR A 196 -27.06 10.91 25.26
CA TYR A 196 -26.89 12.10 24.44
C TYR A 196 -27.86 12.13 23.24
N GLU A 197 -28.10 10.99 22.60
CA GLU A 197 -29.10 10.88 21.52
C GLU A 197 -30.51 11.22 22.01
N GLU A 198 -30.90 10.69 23.18
CA GLU A 198 -32.18 11.00 23.83
C GLU A 198 -32.32 12.49 24.17
N GLN A 199 -31.27 13.13 24.71
CA GLN A 199 -31.27 14.56 24.99
C GLN A 199 -31.45 15.42 23.73
N ILE A 200 -30.76 15.07 22.64
CA ILE A 200 -30.88 15.77 21.37
C ILE A 200 -32.32 15.66 20.81
N GLU A 201 -32.96 14.50 20.96
CA GLU A 201 -34.37 14.33 20.58
C GLU A 201 -35.32 15.18 21.43
N GLU A 202 -35.10 15.24 22.75
CA GLU A 202 -35.88 16.10 23.65
C GLU A 202 -35.71 17.59 23.32
N GLU A 203 -34.49 18.05 23.07
CA GLU A 203 -34.21 19.45 22.67
C GLU A 203 -34.92 19.82 21.37
N LYS A 204 -34.87 18.93 20.36
CA LYS A 204 -35.62 19.12 19.09
C LYS A 204 -37.13 19.21 19.34
N LYS A 205 -37.66 18.39 20.25
CA LYS A 205 -39.09 18.41 20.62
C LYS A 205 -39.46 19.72 21.32
N GLN A 206 -38.62 20.22 22.21
CA GLN A 206 -38.81 21.51 22.88
C GLN A 206 -38.74 22.68 21.88
N GLU A 207 -37.80 22.65 20.93
CA GLU A 207 -37.70 23.66 19.88
C GLU A 207 -38.96 23.67 18.98
N LEU A 208 -39.51 22.49 18.66
CA LEU A 208 -40.76 22.36 17.93
C LEU A 208 -41.95 22.93 18.71
N LEU A 209 -42.06 22.61 20.01
CA LEU A 209 -43.08 23.15 20.91
C LEU A 209 -43.00 24.68 21.01
N GLU A 210 -41.79 25.26 21.08
CA GLU A 210 -41.66 26.72 21.11
C GLU A 210 -42.05 27.35 19.76
N LYS A 211 -41.74 26.71 18.62
CA LYS A 211 -42.23 27.15 17.30
C LYS A 211 -43.76 27.13 17.22
N GLU A 212 -44.41 26.10 17.76
CA GLU A 212 -45.87 26.03 17.86
C GLU A 212 -46.43 27.14 18.75
N ARG A 213 -45.81 27.41 19.90
CA ARG A 213 -46.20 28.50 20.80
C ARG A 213 -46.09 29.87 20.13
N GLN A 214 -45.00 30.11 19.38
CA GLN A 214 -44.84 31.34 18.59
C GLN A 214 -45.91 31.46 17.50
N HIS A 215 -46.26 30.34 16.86
CA HIS A 215 -47.37 30.29 15.91
C HIS A 215 -48.72 30.64 16.57
N GLU A 216 -49.02 30.13 17.77
CA GLU A 216 -50.24 30.50 18.50
C GLU A 216 -50.27 31.99 18.90
N ILE A 217 -49.15 32.55 19.33
CA ILE A 217 -49.03 33.98 19.66
C ILE A 217 -49.30 34.83 18.40
N PHE A 218 -48.77 34.40 17.25
CA PHE A 218 -49.05 35.03 15.95
C PHE A 218 -50.54 34.94 15.59
N GLN A 219 -51.17 33.78 15.73
CA GLN A 219 -52.62 33.59 15.50
C GLN A 219 -53.50 34.47 16.40
N LYS A 220 -53.12 34.66 17.67
CA LYS A 220 -53.82 35.57 18.59
C LYS A 220 -53.69 37.04 18.17
N LYS A 221 -52.55 37.46 17.62
CA LYS A 221 -52.36 38.81 17.04
C LYS A 221 -53.26 39.00 15.80
N VAL A 222 -53.36 37.99 14.94
CA VAL A 222 -54.26 38.00 13.76
C VAL A 222 -55.73 38.09 14.18
N LYS A 223 -56.17 37.34 15.20
CA LYS A 223 -57.56 37.45 15.74
C LYS A 223 -57.91 38.85 16.26
N LYS A 224 -56.94 39.62 16.76
CA LYS A 224 -57.14 41.01 17.23
C LYS A 224 -57.36 41.98 16.06
N ILE A 225 -56.75 41.71 14.91
CA ILE A 225 -56.92 42.46 13.65
C ILE A 225 -58.30 42.17 13.04
N VAL A 226 -58.77 40.92 13.09
CA VAL A 226 -60.08 40.49 12.56
C VAL A 226 -61.27 41.08 13.35
N LYS A 227 -61.10 41.49 14.60
CA LYS A 227 -62.19 42.10 15.39
C LYS A 227 -62.64 43.47 14.84
N TYR A 228 -61.81 44.15 14.05
CA TYR A 228 -62.10 45.43 13.42
C TYR A 228 -62.79 45.30 12.04
N SER A 229 -62.85 44.10 11.45
CA SER A 229 -63.46 43.87 10.13
C SER A 229 -64.95 43.51 10.17
N ALA A 230 -65.57 43.51 11.37
CA ALA A 230 -66.92 43.02 11.63
C ALA A 230 -68.07 43.86 11.01
N VAL A 231 -67.80 45.06 10.48
CA VAL A 231 -68.81 45.89 9.78
C VAL A 231 -69.09 45.40 8.35
N LEU A 232 -68.19 44.60 7.76
CA LEU A 232 -68.27 44.19 6.35
C LEU A 232 -69.09 42.90 6.10
N ILE A 233 -69.38 42.13 7.15
CA ILE A 233 -69.78 40.70 7.02
C ILE A 233 -71.30 40.49 6.92
N SER A 234 -72.12 41.47 7.33
CA SER A 234 -73.57 41.44 7.12
C SER A 234 -73.97 41.29 5.64
N PHE A 235 -73.06 41.60 4.71
CA PHE A 235 -73.27 41.54 3.26
C PHE A 235 -73.17 40.13 2.65
N LEU A 236 -72.48 39.19 3.30
CA LEU A 236 -72.15 37.89 2.70
C LEU A 236 -73.12 36.75 3.05
N PHE A 237 -74.12 37.05 3.90
CA PHE A 237 -75.21 36.14 4.29
C PHE A 237 -76.07 35.66 3.09
N LEU A 238 -75.99 36.33 1.94
CA LEU A 238 -76.70 35.96 0.70
C LEU A 238 -76.02 34.86 -0.13
N ILE A 239 -74.75 34.51 0.11
CA ILE A 239 -74.01 33.52 -0.71
C ILE A 239 -74.08 32.11 -0.08
N GLY A 240 -74.96 31.91 0.91
CA GLY A 240 -75.23 30.60 1.52
C GLY A 240 -75.70 29.52 0.55
N ILE A 241 -76.22 29.90 -0.63
CA ILE A 241 -76.73 28.97 -1.65
C ILE A 241 -75.60 28.35 -2.51
N ALA A 242 -74.41 28.94 -2.54
CA ALA A 242 -73.27 28.41 -3.30
C ALA A 242 -72.54 27.23 -2.59
N THR A 243 -72.86 26.97 -1.33
CA THR A 243 -72.13 26.05 -0.45
C THR A 243 -72.29 24.58 -0.82
N TYR A 244 -73.37 24.21 -1.52
CA TYR A 244 -73.56 22.84 -2.00
C TYR A 244 -72.67 22.51 -3.22
N GLY A 245 -72.32 23.51 -4.03
CA GLY A 245 -71.28 23.38 -5.07
C GLY A 245 -69.85 23.50 -4.53
N PHE A 246 -69.69 23.88 -3.26
CA PHE A 246 -68.39 24.13 -2.63
C PHE A 246 -67.76 22.84 -2.09
N ILE A 247 -68.56 21.86 -1.66
CA ILE A 247 -68.05 20.61 -1.05
C ILE A 247 -67.38 19.70 -2.09
N THR A 248 -67.86 19.67 -3.34
CA THR A 248 -67.18 18.96 -4.45
C THR A 248 -65.96 19.73 -4.98
N LYS A 249 -65.82 21.01 -4.63
CA LYS A 249 -64.65 21.85 -4.94
C LYS A 249 -63.61 21.83 -3.82
N PHE A 250 -63.99 21.55 -2.57
CA PHE A 250 -63.10 21.59 -1.42
C PHE A 250 -62.24 20.33 -1.25
N THR A 251 -62.74 19.16 -1.65
CA THR A 251 -61.91 17.96 -1.77
C THR A 251 -60.83 18.14 -2.84
N PHE A 252 -61.21 18.71 -4.00
CA PHE A 252 -60.28 19.14 -5.04
C PHE A 252 -59.32 20.27 -4.60
N SER A 253 -59.77 21.16 -3.72
CA SER A 253 -58.95 22.25 -3.18
C SER A 253 -57.96 21.78 -2.12
N TRP A 254 -58.26 20.72 -1.37
CA TRP A 254 -57.37 20.24 -0.32
C TRP A 254 -56.18 19.48 -0.90
N ASP A 255 -56.40 18.62 -1.90
CA ASP A 255 -55.32 17.94 -2.61
C ASP A 255 -54.42 18.95 -3.34
N ASN A 256 -55.02 19.94 -4.02
CA ASN A 256 -54.29 21.06 -4.61
C ASN A 256 -53.56 21.91 -3.56
N TYR A 257 -54.15 22.11 -2.39
CA TYR A 257 -53.50 22.84 -1.29
C TYR A 257 -52.30 22.07 -0.73
N LEU A 258 -52.41 20.73 -0.58
CA LEU A 258 -51.30 19.88 -0.16
C LEU A 258 -50.16 19.90 -1.20
N LEU A 259 -50.50 19.79 -2.49
CA LEU A 259 -49.55 19.96 -3.59
C LEU A 259 -48.85 21.32 -3.51
N LEU A 260 -49.58 22.40 -3.24
CA LEU A 260 -49.01 23.74 -3.18
C LEU A 260 -48.22 24.05 -1.90
N LYS A 261 -48.45 23.32 -0.80
CA LYS A 261 -47.75 23.51 0.48
C LYS A 261 -46.23 23.31 0.36
N ASP A 262 -45.83 22.35 -0.47
CA ASP A 262 -44.44 22.08 -0.83
C ASP A 262 -44.35 21.78 -2.33
N LYS A 263 -44.75 22.77 -3.13
CA LYS A 263 -44.95 22.66 -4.59
C LYS A 263 -43.72 22.16 -5.36
N ASP A 264 -42.53 22.45 -4.86
CA ASP A 264 -41.30 22.09 -5.56
C ASP A 264 -40.96 20.60 -5.37
N ASN A 265 -41.11 20.08 -4.13
CA ASN A 265 -41.04 18.62 -3.89
C ASN A 265 -42.22 17.88 -4.52
N ALA A 266 -43.42 18.45 -4.46
CA ALA A 266 -44.60 17.87 -5.09
C ALA A 266 -44.43 17.73 -6.61
N LEU A 267 -43.69 18.65 -7.26
CA LEU A 267 -43.39 18.55 -8.69
C LEU A 267 -42.47 17.36 -8.98
N ILE A 268 -41.44 17.14 -8.15
CA ILE A 268 -40.54 15.98 -8.28
C ILE A 268 -41.37 14.67 -8.21
N GLU A 269 -42.26 14.58 -7.23
CA GLU A 269 -43.10 13.40 -7.03
C GLU A 269 -44.14 13.21 -8.15
N ALA A 270 -44.76 14.30 -8.62
CA ALA A 270 -45.69 14.26 -9.74
C ALA A 270 -44.99 13.80 -11.04
N VAL A 271 -43.74 14.21 -11.27
CA VAL A 271 -42.91 13.75 -12.40
C VAL A 271 -42.60 12.26 -12.28
N LYS A 272 -42.14 11.78 -11.12
CA LYS A 272 -41.86 10.34 -10.88
C LYS A 272 -43.08 9.48 -11.19
N ASN A 273 -44.27 9.94 -10.78
CA ASN A 273 -45.54 9.25 -11.01
C ASN A 273 -46.13 9.50 -12.40
N GLN A 274 -45.48 10.31 -13.25
CA GLN A 274 -45.94 10.71 -14.59
C GLN A 274 -47.37 11.30 -14.61
N ASN A 275 -47.78 11.96 -13.51
CA ASN A 275 -49.12 12.54 -13.39
C ASN A 275 -49.18 13.91 -14.09
N SER A 276 -49.46 13.90 -15.41
CA SER A 276 -49.54 15.11 -16.24
C SER A 276 -50.46 16.21 -15.69
N LYS A 277 -51.54 15.86 -14.98
CA LYS A 277 -52.47 16.83 -14.40
C LYS A 277 -51.81 17.62 -13.27
N ASP A 278 -51.16 16.91 -12.34
CA ASP A 278 -50.49 17.53 -11.19
C ASP A 278 -49.25 18.30 -11.64
N ILE A 279 -48.50 17.76 -12.61
CA ILE A 279 -47.35 18.44 -13.22
C ILE A 279 -47.77 19.80 -13.80
N ASN A 280 -48.79 19.82 -14.68
CA ASN A 280 -49.28 21.05 -15.28
C ASN A 280 -49.80 22.04 -14.23
N PHE A 281 -50.61 21.54 -13.27
CA PHE A 281 -51.15 22.36 -12.19
C PHE A 281 -50.03 23.01 -11.35
N LEU A 282 -49.00 22.26 -10.98
CA LEU A 282 -47.87 22.76 -10.19
C LEU A 282 -47.04 23.79 -10.96
N ILE A 283 -46.76 23.55 -12.25
CA ILE A 283 -46.03 24.50 -13.11
C ILE A 283 -46.83 25.80 -13.28
N GLU A 284 -48.12 25.73 -13.57
CA GLU A 284 -49.01 26.90 -13.71
C GLU A 284 -49.07 27.73 -12.42
N ASN A 285 -48.89 27.09 -11.27
CA ASN A 285 -48.83 27.75 -9.96
C ASN A 285 -47.40 28.04 -9.48
N GLY A 286 -46.44 28.05 -10.41
CA GLY A 286 -45.08 28.54 -10.22
C GLY A 286 -44.19 27.61 -9.38
N ALA A 287 -44.39 26.29 -9.44
CA ALA A 287 -43.40 25.34 -8.94
C ALA A 287 -42.08 25.50 -9.72
N ASN A 288 -40.97 25.51 -8.99
CA ASN A 288 -39.64 25.71 -9.55
C ASN A 288 -39.05 24.38 -10.03
N ALA A 289 -39.08 24.14 -11.35
CA ALA A 289 -38.47 22.94 -11.94
C ALA A 289 -36.95 22.82 -11.71
N ASN A 290 -36.26 23.91 -11.34
CA ASN A 290 -34.84 23.92 -11.04
C ASN A 290 -34.53 23.63 -9.56
N PHE A 291 -35.56 23.45 -8.72
CA PHE A 291 -35.39 23.11 -7.31
C PHE A 291 -34.73 21.73 -7.16
N VAL A 292 -33.79 21.63 -6.22
CA VAL A 292 -33.14 20.38 -5.83
C VAL A 292 -33.49 20.13 -4.36
N ASN A 293 -34.06 18.97 -4.06
CA ASN A 293 -34.44 18.63 -2.70
C ASN A 293 -33.22 18.14 -1.88
N ARG A 294 -33.44 17.85 -0.59
CA ARG A 294 -32.37 17.39 0.32
C ARG A 294 -31.76 16.04 -0.05
N ASP A 295 -32.50 15.24 -0.82
CA ASP A 295 -32.04 13.95 -1.33
C ASP A 295 -31.25 14.09 -2.66
N GLY A 296 -31.05 15.34 -3.11
CA GLY A 296 -30.36 15.65 -4.37
C GLY A 296 -31.24 15.44 -5.61
N GLU A 297 -32.56 15.35 -5.47
CA GLU A 297 -33.46 15.10 -6.59
C GLU A 297 -33.97 16.39 -7.21
N ASN A 298 -34.15 16.37 -8.53
CA ASN A 298 -34.70 17.47 -9.31
C ASN A 298 -35.77 16.98 -10.29
N SER A 299 -36.77 17.81 -10.55
CA SER A 299 -37.89 17.45 -11.44
C SER A 299 -37.44 17.16 -12.87
N ILE A 300 -36.48 17.93 -13.40
CA ILE A 300 -35.94 17.73 -14.75
C ILE A 300 -35.09 16.46 -14.79
N SER A 301 -34.22 16.22 -13.80
CA SER A 301 -33.39 14.99 -13.78
C SER A 301 -34.25 13.72 -13.69
N LYS A 302 -35.33 13.73 -12.89
CA LYS A 302 -36.28 12.62 -12.85
C LYS A 302 -37.06 12.45 -14.14
N ALA A 303 -37.40 13.53 -14.83
CA ALA A 303 -38.01 13.43 -16.15
C ALA A 303 -37.05 12.82 -17.19
N ILE A 304 -35.74 13.08 -17.10
CA ILE A 304 -34.71 12.47 -17.97
C ILE A 304 -34.60 10.96 -17.70
N GLU A 305 -34.67 10.50 -16.46
CA GLU A 305 -34.64 9.06 -16.14
C GLU A 305 -35.85 8.28 -16.71
N LEU A 306 -36.92 8.98 -17.10
CA LEU A 306 -38.15 8.37 -17.62
C LEU A 306 -38.12 8.20 -19.15
N PRO A 307 -38.87 7.23 -19.72
CA PRO A 307 -38.95 7.04 -21.17
C PRO A 307 -39.53 8.24 -21.93
N ASN A 308 -40.31 9.09 -21.26
CA ASN A 308 -41.01 10.21 -21.90
C ASN A 308 -40.11 11.45 -22.06
N LYS A 309 -39.33 11.47 -23.14
CA LYS A 309 -38.44 12.58 -23.51
C LYS A 309 -39.15 13.94 -23.63
N LYS A 310 -40.41 13.96 -24.07
CA LYS A 310 -41.17 15.22 -24.25
C LYS A 310 -41.42 15.91 -22.91
N LEU A 311 -41.68 15.15 -21.85
CA LEU A 311 -41.87 15.69 -20.52
C LEU A 311 -40.58 16.39 -20.04
N ALA A 312 -39.43 15.72 -20.16
CA ALA A 312 -38.14 16.31 -19.80
C ALA A 312 -37.93 17.65 -20.54
N ILE A 313 -38.09 17.67 -21.86
CA ILE A 313 -37.93 18.90 -22.67
C ILE A 313 -38.93 19.99 -22.25
N SER A 314 -40.17 19.64 -21.90
CA SER A 314 -41.18 20.64 -21.48
C SER A 314 -40.85 21.33 -20.16
N LEU A 315 -40.11 20.66 -19.27
CA LEU A 315 -39.65 21.21 -17.99
C LEU A 315 -38.38 22.07 -18.14
N MET A 316 -37.69 21.95 -19.28
CA MET A 316 -36.45 22.66 -19.54
C MET A 316 -36.68 24.17 -19.68
N ASN A 317 -35.87 24.96 -18.98
CA ASN A 317 -35.94 26.43 -18.97
C ASN A 317 -34.56 27.10 -18.83
N LYS A 318 -34.52 28.43 -18.97
CA LYS A 318 -33.29 29.20 -18.74
C LYS A 318 -32.89 29.11 -17.25
N GLY A 319 -31.64 28.73 -16.99
CA GLY A 319 -31.09 28.65 -15.63
C GLY A 319 -30.84 27.23 -15.11
N MET A 320 -31.15 26.20 -15.91
CA MET A 320 -30.88 24.81 -15.52
C MET A 320 -29.40 24.40 -15.51
N GLY A 321 -28.50 25.19 -16.11
CA GLY A 321 -27.08 24.83 -16.25
C GLY A 321 -26.34 24.70 -14.91
N SER A 322 -26.83 25.36 -13.88
CA SER A 322 -26.30 25.28 -12.51
C SER A 322 -26.90 24.15 -11.67
N ILE A 323 -27.83 23.36 -12.21
CA ILE A 323 -28.45 22.26 -11.47
C ILE A 323 -27.41 21.16 -11.27
N ARG A 324 -27.34 20.69 -10.02
CA ARG A 324 -26.57 19.54 -9.59
C ARG A 324 -27.46 18.59 -8.81
N VAL A 325 -27.34 17.29 -9.08
CA VAL A 325 -28.26 16.26 -8.57
C VAL A 325 -27.54 15.00 -8.13
N GLY A 326 -28.21 14.23 -7.28
CA GLY A 326 -27.72 12.98 -6.72
C GLY A 326 -26.55 13.17 -5.76
N LYS A 327 -26.00 12.05 -5.30
CA LYS A 327 -24.87 12.03 -4.36
C LYS A 327 -23.53 12.36 -5.01
N GLU A 328 -23.44 12.21 -6.34
CA GLU A 328 -22.22 12.46 -7.10
C GLU A 328 -22.14 13.91 -7.62
N ASP A 329 -23.10 14.78 -7.25
CA ASP A 329 -23.19 16.17 -7.76
C ASP A 329 -23.22 16.25 -9.30
N ASP A 330 -23.96 15.33 -9.92
CA ASP A 330 -24.07 15.24 -11.38
C ASP A 330 -24.81 16.44 -11.96
N SER A 331 -24.36 16.97 -13.09
CA SER A 331 -25.18 17.89 -13.89
C SER A 331 -26.30 17.15 -14.63
N LEU A 332 -27.32 17.87 -15.11
CA LEU A 332 -28.37 17.27 -15.96
C LEU A 332 -27.81 16.58 -17.21
N ALA A 333 -26.68 17.06 -17.73
CA ALA A 333 -26.01 16.43 -18.87
C ALA A 333 -25.35 15.09 -18.49
N HIS A 334 -24.80 14.95 -17.27
CA HIS A 334 -24.32 13.66 -16.78
C HIS A 334 -25.48 12.65 -16.71
N VAL A 335 -26.63 13.06 -16.15
CA VAL A 335 -27.83 12.21 -16.07
C VAL A 335 -28.30 11.79 -17.46
N ALA A 336 -28.35 12.71 -18.43
CA ALA A 336 -28.73 12.39 -19.80
C ALA A 336 -27.78 11.39 -20.46
N VAL A 337 -26.47 11.54 -20.26
CA VAL A 337 -25.46 10.61 -20.79
C VAL A 337 -25.55 9.24 -20.13
N LYS A 338 -25.66 9.17 -18.80
CA LYS A 338 -25.80 7.91 -18.03
C LYS A 338 -27.06 7.12 -18.42
N ASN A 339 -28.12 7.82 -18.85
CA ASN A 339 -29.36 7.22 -19.36
C ASN A 339 -29.39 7.06 -20.89
N GLU A 340 -28.26 7.27 -21.57
CA GLU A 340 -28.11 7.12 -23.03
C GLU A 340 -29.09 7.96 -23.86
N GLN A 341 -29.45 9.16 -23.37
CA GLN A 341 -30.44 10.03 -23.98
C GLN A 341 -29.82 11.09 -24.89
N TYR A 342 -29.36 10.67 -26.06
CA TYR A 342 -28.73 11.53 -27.06
C TYR A 342 -29.55 12.79 -27.43
N GLU A 343 -30.86 12.63 -27.69
CA GLU A 343 -31.73 13.77 -28.04
C GLU A 343 -31.90 14.77 -26.89
N ILE A 344 -31.98 14.30 -25.63
CA ILE A 344 -32.04 15.17 -24.46
C ILE A 344 -30.72 15.93 -24.28
N LEU A 345 -29.58 15.26 -24.49
CA LEU A 345 -28.27 15.88 -24.43
C LEU A 345 -28.13 17.04 -25.44
N LYS A 346 -28.66 16.89 -26.66
CA LYS A 346 -28.73 17.97 -27.65
C LYS A 346 -29.57 19.14 -27.18
N GLU A 347 -30.74 18.88 -26.63
CA GLU A 347 -31.60 19.95 -26.11
C GLU A 347 -30.94 20.67 -24.91
N LEU A 348 -30.35 19.94 -23.97
CA LEU A 348 -29.59 20.53 -22.85
C LEU A 348 -28.48 21.46 -23.34
N HIS A 349 -27.75 21.07 -24.40
CA HIS A 349 -26.75 21.94 -25.03
C HIS A 349 -27.37 23.22 -25.58
N LYS A 350 -28.50 23.14 -26.31
CA LYS A 350 -29.23 24.31 -26.84
C LYS A 350 -29.71 25.24 -25.72
N PHE A 351 -30.06 24.70 -24.56
CA PHE A 351 -30.41 25.47 -23.35
C PHE A 351 -29.21 26.05 -22.60
N GLY A 352 -27.98 25.83 -23.09
CA GLY A 352 -26.76 26.41 -22.55
C GLY A 352 -26.20 25.67 -21.32
N VAL A 353 -26.51 24.38 -21.15
CA VAL A 353 -25.87 23.56 -20.12
C VAL A 353 -24.41 23.34 -20.49
N ASP A 354 -23.50 23.66 -19.57
CA ASP A 354 -22.07 23.46 -19.74
C ASP A 354 -21.70 21.97 -19.55
N MET A 355 -21.09 21.40 -20.60
CA MET A 355 -20.67 20.00 -20.66
C MET A 355 -19.32 19.74 -19.98
N ASN A 356 -18.56 20.80 -19.67
CA ASN A 356 -17.24 20.67 -19.03
C ASN A 356 -17.30 20.66 -17.50
N VAL A 357 -18.48 20.89 -16.94
CA VAL A 357 -18.73 20.76 -15.50
C VAL A 357 -18.26 19.40 -15.02
N LYS A 358 -17.53 19.38 -13.90
CA LYS A 358 -17.14 18.17 -13.20
C LYS A 358 -18.10 17.87 -12.05
N ASN A 359 -18.37 16.59 -11.82
CA ASN A 359 -19.10 16.07 -10.67
C ASN A 359 -18.15 15.84 -9.47
N GLU A 360 -18.63 15.28 -8.36
CA GLU A 360 -17.84 15.02 -7.13
C GLU A 360 -16.64 14.10 -7.35
N MET A 361 -16.62 13.28 -8.41
CA MET A 361 -15.48 12.43 -8.77
C MET A 361 -14.45 13.14 -9.67
N GLY A 362 -14.72 14.40 -10.06
CA GLY A 362 -13.92 15.12 -11.04
C GLY A 362 -14.24 14.73 -12.49
N HIS A 363 -15.30 13.93 -12.71
CA HIS A 363 -15.73 13.50 -14.03
C HIS A 363 -16.59 14.58 -14.69
N ASN A 364 -16.27 14.94 -15.93
CA ASN A 364 -17.20 15.66 -16.80
C ASN A 364 -18.07 14.67 -17.60
N VAL A 365 -18.98 15.19 -18.43
CA VAL A 365 -19.95 14.35 -19.15
C VAL A 365 -19.30 13.34 -20.11
N LEU A 366 -18.08 13.61 -20.56
CA LEU A 366 -17.34 12.73 -21.46
C LEU A 366 -16.86 11.47 -20.74
N TYR A 367 -16.50 11.56 -19.45
CA TYR A 367 -16.17 10.40 -18.62
C TYR A 367 -17.39 9.49 -18.42
N SER A 368 -18.58 10.06 -18.19
CA SER A 368 -19.83 9.28 -18.13
C SER A 368 -20.15 8.59 -19.46
N ALA A 369 -19.79 9.18 -20.60
CA ALA A 369 -20.03 8.58 -21.92
C ALA A 369 -19.17 7.33 -22.17
N ILE A 370 -18.00 7.24 -21.55
CA ILE A 370 -17.14 6.05 -21.59
C ILE A 370 -17.80 4.89 -20.85
N GLN A 371 -18.40 5.15 -19.69
CA GLN A 371 -19.08 4.13 -18.88
C GLN A 371 -20.22 3.46 -19.65
N THR A 372 -20.99 4.26 -20.41
CA THR A 372 -22.10 3.73 -21.21
C THR A 372 -21.61 3.06 -22.50
N GLY A 373 -20.43 3.44 -23.00
CA GLY A 373 -19.90 2.95 -24.28
C GLY A 373 -20.72 3.39 -25.49
N ASN A 374 -21.62 4.36 -25.33
CA ASN A 374 -22.49 4.85 -26.39
C ASN A 374 -21.69 5.75 -27.36
N ARG A 375 -21.30 5.16 -28.49
CA ARG A 375 -20.44 5.80 -29.49
C ARG A 375 -21.04 7.08 -30.09
N GLU A 376 -22.36 7.11 -30.34
CA GLU A 376 -23.03 8.29 -30.92
C GLU A 376 -22.94 9.49 -29.97
N ILE A 377 -23.16 9.26 -28.67
CA ILE A 377 -22.98 10.30 -27.64
C ILE A 377 -21.52 10.73 -27.55
N LEU A 378 -20.58 9.78 -27.56
CA LEU A 378 -19.15 10.07 -27.47
C LEU A 378 -18.66 10.94 -28.64
N GLU A 379 -18.99 10.55 -29.87
CA GLU A 379 -18.61 11.28 -31.08
C GLU A 379 -19.19 12.71 -31.07
N TYR A 380 -20.45 12.86 -30.64
CA TYR A 380 -21.08 14.17 -30.49
C TYR A 380 -20.38 15.06 -29.46
N LEU A 381 -20.04 14.51 -28.29
CA LEU A 381 -19.34 15.26 -27.24
C LEU A 381 -17.93 15.70 -27.68
N ILE A 382 -17.19 14.83 -28.38
CA ILE A 382 -15.80 15.08 -28.79
C ILE A 382 -15.73 15.99 -30.02
N TYR A 383 -16.41 15.64 -31.09
CA TYR A 383 -16.20 16.27 -32.40
C TYR A 383 -17.13 17.45 -32.66
N GLU A 384 -18.37 17.38 -32.18
CA GLU A 384 -19.35 18.47 -32.36
C GLU A 384 -19.26 19.49 -31.22
N LEU A 385 -19.35 19.04 -29.96
CA LEU A 385 -19.35 19.95 -28.80
C LEU A 385 -17.95 20.35 -28.32
N LYS A 386 -16.90 19.61 -28.72
CA LYS A 386 -15.51 19.85 -28.32
C LYS A 386 -15.34 19.94 -26.80
N VAL A 387 -15.99 19.03 -26.08
CA VAL A 387 -15.83 18.91 -24.61
C VAL A 387 -14.37 18.65 -24.28
N ASN A 388 -13.88 19.29 -23.22
CA ASN A 388 -12.49 19.19 -22.81
C ASN A 388 -12.16 17.77 -22.33
N PHE A 389 -11.32 17.07 -23.09
CA PHE A 389 -10.82 15.72 -22.79
C PHE A 389 -9.40 15.71 -22.18
N GLN A 390 -8.80 16.88 -21.95
CA GLN A 390 -7.47 17.03 -21.33
C GLN A 390 -7.51 17.12 -19.80
N GLU A 391 -8.70 17.35 -19.25
CA GLU A 391 -8.92 17.31 -17.81
C GLU A 391 -8.62 15.91 -17.27
N VAL A 392 -8.34 15.85 -15.97
CA VAL A 392 -8.20 14.60 -15.21
C VAL A 392 -9.30 14.52 -14.15
N ASP A 393 -9.62 13.30 -13.72
CA ASP A 393 -10.49 13.03 -12.58
C ASP A 393 -9.80 13.42 -11.25
N ASN A 394 -10.48 13.22 -10.13
CA ASN A 394 -9.92 13.54 -8.81
C ASN A 394 -8.72 12.67 -8.39
N ASP A 395 -8.57 11.50 -8.99
CA ASP A 395 -7.40 10.63 -8.79
C ASP A 395 -6.23 10.99 -9.72
N GLY A 396 -6.44 11.96 -10.63
CA GLY A 396 -5.46 12.38 -11.62
C GLY A 396 -5.43 11.50 -12.87
N ASN A 397 -6.41 10.63 -13.07
CA ASN A 397 -6.53 9.80 -14.27
C ASN A 397 -7.04 10.61 -15.46
N ASN A 398 -6.38 10.46 -16.60
CA ASN A 398 -6.95 10.93 -17.86
C ASN A 398 -8.07 10.02 -18.36
N ILE A 399 -8.77 10.49 -19.38
CA ILE A 399 -9.91 9.80 -19.97
C ILE A 399 -9.60 8.37 -20.48
N VAL A 400 -8.39 8.13 -21.00
CA VAL A 400 -7.97 6.80 -21.47
C VAL A 400 -7.75 5.87 -20.28
N GLN A 401 -7.13 6.35 -19.21
CA GLN A 401 -6.97 5.57 -17.96
C GLN A 401 -8.31 5.17 -17.37
N VAL A 402 -9.28 6.08 -17.32
CA VAL A 402 -10.64 5.76 -16.86
C VAL A 402 -11.30 4.70 -17.74
N ALA A 403 -11.19 4.83 -19.07
CA ALA A 403 -11.69 3.82 -20.00
C ALA A 403 -11.03 2.44 -19.80
N LEU A 404 -9.72 2.40 -19.53
CA LEU A 404 -9.01 1.16 -19.21
C LEU A 404 -9.50 0.54 -17.91
N LEU A 405 -9.75 1.35 -16.87
CA LEU A 405 -10.17 0.87 -15.56
C LEU A 405 -11.63 0.38 -15.55
N GLN A 406 -12.52 0.99 -16.33
CA GLN A 406 -13.95 0.72 -16.31
C GLN A 406 -14.42 -0.21 -17.44
N SER A 407 -13.74 -0.21 -18.59
CA SER A 407 -14.18 -0.86 -19.83
C SER A 407 -13.09 -1.71 -20.46
N LEU A 408 -12.48 -2.60 -19.66
CA LEU A 408 -11.34 -3.47 -19.99
C LEU A 408 -11.44 -4.29 -21.30
N ASN A 409 -12.63 -4.41 -21.89
CA ASN A 409 -12.90 -5.20 -23.10
C ASN A 409 -13.28 -4.37 -24.33
N ASN A 410 -13.43 -3.04 -24.22
CA ASN A 410 -13.84 -2.21 -25.35
C ASN A 410 -12.62 -1.66 -26.12
N THR A 411 -11.92 -2.54 -26.83
CA THR A 411 -10.71 -2.19 -27.60
C THR A 411 -10.98 -1.15 -28.69
N ALA A 412 -12.18 -1.12 -29.26
CA ALA A 412 -12.60 -0.12 -30.25
C ALA A 412 -12.63 1.29 -29.64
N LEU A 413 -13.24 1.45 -28.45
CA LEU A 413 -13.27 2.71 -27.72
C LEU A 413 -11.86 3.18 -27.34
N ILE A 414 -11.03 2.28 -26.79
CA ILE A 414 -9.65 2.62 -26.45
C ILE A 414 -8.87 3.09 -27.68
N LYS A 415 -9.02 2.39 -28.82
CA LYS A 415 -8.38 2.78 -30.07
C LYS A 415 -8.82 4.17 -30.55
N GLU A 416 -10.10 4.49 -30.41
CA GLU A 416 -10.64 5.80 -30.75
C GLU A 416 -10.06 6.91 -29.86
N LEU A 417 -10.06 6.70 -28.54
CA LEU A 417 -9.49 7.65 -27.58
C LEU A 417 -7.98 7.86 -27.79
N LEU A 418 -7.23 6.81 -28.16
CA LEU A 418 -5.80 6.90 -28.49
C LEU A 418 -5.49 7.67 -29.80
N ASN A 419 -6.51 8.02 -30.59
CA ASN A 419 -6.34 8.93 -31.73
C ASN A 419 -6.48 10.40 -31.33
N LEU A 420 -6.93 10.68 -30.10
CA LEU A 420 -6.93 12.01 -29.53
C LEU A 420 -5.53 12.34 -29.01
N ASP A 421 -5.19 13.63 -29.01
CA ASP A 421 -3.91 14.14 -28.53
C ASP A 421 -3.88 14.21 -27.00
N ILE A 422 -3.89 13.05 -26.33
CA ILE A 422 -3.95 12.94 -24.86
C ILE A 422 -2.55 12.67 -24.32
N ASP A 423 -2.16 13.36 -23.25
CA ASP A 423 -0.90 13.08 -22.55
C ASP A 423 -0.98 11.74 -21.80
N LEU A 424 -0.41 10.70 -22.42
CA LEU A 424 -0.34 9.33 -21.89
C LEU A 424 0.74 9.15 -20.81
N LYS A 425 1.67 10.10 -20.68
CA LYS A 425 2.84 10.02 -19.78
C LYS A 425 2.58 10.64 -18.42
N LYS A 426 1.62 11.55 -18.32
CA LYS A 426 1.21 12.14 -17.04
C LYS A 426 0.85 11.05 -16.03
N VAL A 427 1.40 11.17 -14.83
CA VAL A 427 1.14 10.26 -13.72
C VAL A 427 -0.04 10.75 -12.88
N ASN A 428 -0.88 9.80 -12.44
CA ASN A 428 -1.96 10.04 -11.50
C ASN A 428 -1.44 10.13 -10.04
N ILE A 429 -2.31 10.33 -9.06
CA ILE A 429 -1.93 10.42 -7.63
C ILE A 429 -1.25 9.14 -7.13
N GLY A 430 -1.58 7.99 -7.72
CA GLY A 430 -0.94 6.70 -7.46
C GLY A 430 0.42 6.49 -8.15
N GLY A 431 0.94 7.48 -8.88
CA GLY A 431 2.20 7.39 -9.62
C GLY A 431 2.12 6.57 -10.92
N GLN A 432 0.91 6.29 -11.41
CA GLN A 432 0.69 5.51 -12.62
C GLN A 432 0.39 6.43 -13.81
N ASN A 433 1.13 6.25 -14.90
CA ASN A 433 0.77 6.84 -16.19
C ASN A 433 -0.15 5.89 -17.00
N THR A 434 -0.59 6.32 -18.18
CA THR A 434 -1.55 5.53 -18.98
C THR A 434 -0.95 4.23 -19.50
N TYR A 435 0.34 4.26 -19.85
CA TYR A 435 1.09 3.10 -20.28
C TYR A 435 1.14 2.01 -19.20
N THR A 436 1.40 2.39 -17.95
CA THR A 436 1.34 1.52 -16.77
C THR A 436 -0.06 0.93 -16.62
N THR A 437 -1.11 1.74 -16.67
CA THR A 437 -2.50 1.27 -16.58
C THR A 437 -2.82 0.25 -17.68
N ALA A 438 -2.38 0.49 -18.92
CA ALA A 438 -2.58 -0.41 -20.06
C ALA A 438 -1.94 -1.79 -19.82
N ILE A 439 -0.68 -1.83 -19.33
CA ILE A 439 0.01 -3.07 -18.99
C ILE A 439 -0.73 -3.83 -17.89
N LEU A 440 -1.25 -3.12 -16.89
CA LEU A 440 -1.97 -3.70 -15.78
C LEU A 440 -3.36 -4.25 -16.16
N THR A 441 -3.92 -3.90 -17.33
CA THR A 441 -5.13 -4.56 -17.83
C THR A 441 -4.89 -6.03 -18.16
N GLN A 442 -3.63 -6.42 -18.48
CA GLN A 442 -3.25 -7.74 -18.99
C GLN A 442 -3.99 -8.16 -20.26
N ASN A 443 -4.60 -7.21 -20.96
CA ASN A 443 -5.26 -7.46 -22.22
C ASN A 443 -4.25 -7.26 -23.35
N LYS A 444 -3.84 -8.38 -23.97
CA LYS A 444 -2.88 -8.39 -25.08
C LYS A 444 -3.23 -7.46 -26.23
N GLU A 445 -4.51 -7.31 -26.54
CA GLU A 445 -4.98 -6.46 -27.64
C GLU A 445 -4.81 -4.98 -27.28
N ILE A 446 -5.17 -4.61 -26.05
CA ILE A 446 -4.94 -3.26 -25.52
C ILE A 446 -3.45 -2.95 -25.53
N VAL A 447 -2.61 -3.83 -24.99
CA VAL A 447 -1.16 -3.61 -24.92
C VAL A 447 -0.56 -3.47 -26.32
N GLN A 448 -1.04 -4.26 -27.28
CA GLN A 448 -0.63 -4.11 -28.67
C GLN A 448 -1.02 -2.74 -29.24
N LEU A 449 -2.24 -2.24 -28.98
CA LEU A 449 -2.66 -0.91 -29.41
C LEU A 449 -1.74 0.19 -28.86
N PHE A 450 -1.31 0.05 -27.60
CA PHE A 450 -0.38 1.01 -26.99
C PHE A 450 1.04 0.90 -27.56
N ILE A 451 1.52 -0.30 -27.87
CA ILE A 451 2.81 -0.51 -28.56
C ILE A 451 2.78 0.17 -29.93
N ASP A 452 1.70 0.00 -30.69
CA ASP A 452 1.51 0.63 -31.99
C ASP A 452 1.47 2.18 -31.87
N LYS A 453 1.13 2.72 -30.70
CA LYS A 453 1.16 4.14 -30.34
C LYS A 453 2.47 4.60 -29.68
N GLY A 454 3.50 3.75 -29.64
CA GLY A 454 4.83 4.10 -29.15
C GLY A 454 5.09 3.79 -27.66
N LEU A 455 4.30 2.91 -27.04
CA LEU A 455 4.66 2.32 -25.73
C LEU A 455 5.99 1.57 -25.84
N ASP A 456 7.01 2.05 -25.13
CA ASP A 456 8.29 1.35 -24.96
C ASP A 456 8.24 0.46 -23.72
N LEU A 457 8.08 -0.85 -23.93
CA LEU A 457 8.01 -1.85 -22.85
C LEU A 457 9.26 -1.86 -21.94
N ASN A 458 10.39 -1.31 -22.37
CA ASN A 458 11.64 -1.30 -21.60
C ASN A 458 11.79 -0.11 -20.66
N LYS A 459 10.95 0.94 -20.79
CA LYS A 459 10.99 2.12 -19.92
C LYS A 459 9.61 2.76 -19.82
N VAL A 460 8.74 2.15 -19.02
CA VAL A 460 7.30 2.46 -18.98
C VAL A 460 6.89 3.42 -17.86
N ASP A 461 7.72 3.59 -16.82
CA ASP A 461 7.47 4.56 -15.74
C ASP A 461 8.71 5.40 -15.37
N GLU A 462 8.50 6.36 -14.46
CA GLU A 462 9.53 7.28 -13.97
C GLU A 462 10.60 6.60 -13.11
N LEU A 463 10.31 5.42 -12.55
CA LEU A 463 11.26 4.65 -11.73
C LEU A 463 12.16 3.75 -12.59
N GLY A 464 12.09 3.88 -13.91
CA GLY A 464 12.82 3.03 -14.85
C GLY A 464 12.32 1.58 -14.84
N ASN A 465 11.14 1.30 -14.31
CA ASN A 465 10.56 -0.02 -14.39
C ASN A 465 10.18 -0.30 -15.84
N ASN A 466 10.55 -1.48 -16.34
CA ASN A 466 10.01 -2.01 -17.57
C ASN A 466 8.64 -2.69 -17.33
N ALA A 467 7.96 -3.14 -18.38
CA ALA A 467 6.62 -3.71 -18.28
C ALA A 467 6.54 -4.93 -17.33
N ILE A 468 7.62 -5.73 -17.24
CA ILE A 468 7.68 -6.88 -16.33
C ILE A 468 7.79 -6.40 -14.88
N HIS A 469 8.62 -5.40 -14.57
CA HIS A 469 8.69 -4.83 -13.22
C HIS A 469 7.33 -4.31 -12.75
N ILE A 470 6.62 -3.58 -13.63
CA ILE A 470 5.27 -3.07 -13.34
C ILE A 470 4.31 -4.22 -13.03
N LEU A 471 4.29 -5.26 -13.87
CA LEU A 471 3.44 -6.43 -13.66
C LEU A 471 3.69 -7.08 -12.29
N LEU A 472 4.96 -7.23 -11.90
CA LEU A 472 5.37 -7.86 -10.64
C LEU A 472 5.07 -6.99 -9.41
N ASN A 473 5.27 -5.67 -9.48
CA ASN A 473 4.97 -4.76 -8.37
C ASN A 473 3.49 -4.78 -7.96
N HIS A 474 2.60 -5.06 -8.92
CA HIS A 474 1.16 -5.12 -8.69
C HIS A 474 0.64 -6.53 -8.34
N LYS A 475 1.54 -7.50 -8.09
CA LYS A 475 1.22 -8.88 -7.65
C LYS A 475 0.12 -9.55 -8.48
N LYS A 476 0.17 -9.39 -9.81
CA LYS A 476 -0.80 -10.04 -10.68
C LYS A 476 -0.24 -11.34 -11.27
N ASP A 477 -0.86 -12.46 -10.92
CA ASP A 477 -0.37 -13.82 -11.18
C ASP A 477 -0.77 -14.35 -12.58
N ASN A 478 -0.25 -13.74 -13.65
CA ASN A 478 -0.49 -14.22 -15.02
C ASN A 478 0.80 -14.54 -15.78
N LEU A 479 1.28 -15.78 -15.60
CA LEU A 479 2.48 -16.30 -16.26
C LEU A 479 2.37 -16.30 -17.79
N THR A 480 1.17 -16.51 -18.33
CA THR A 480 0.93 -16.50 -19.78
C THR A 480 1.17 -15.10 -20.34
N TYR A 481 0.64 -14.08 -19.66
CA TYR A 481 0.84 -12.69 -20.05
C TYR A 481 2.28 -12.20 -19.80
N LEU A 482 2.94 -12.68 -18.73
CA LEU A 482 4.37 -12.46 -18.52
C LEU A 482 5.20 -12.98 -19.70
N ALA A 483 4.98 -14.22 -20.13
CA ALA A 483 5.67 -14.81 -21.28
C ALA A 483 5.38 -14.00 -22.57
N GLU A 484 4.18 -13.47 -22.71
CA GLU A 484 3.83 -12.60 -23.83
C GLU A 484 4.62 -11.28 -23.82
N LEU A 485 4.74 -10.59 -22.69
CA LEU A 485 5.56 -9.38 -22.57
C LEU A 485 7.03 -9.64 -22.94
N ILE A 486 7.56 -10.79 -22.53
CA ILE A 486 8.92 -11.23 -22.89
C ILE A 486 9.03 -11.46 -24.41
N ASN A 487 8.07 -12.17 -25.00
CA ASN A 487 8.04 -12.44 -26.44
C ASN A 487 7.86 -11.16 -27.27
N LYS A 488 7.23 -10.12 -26.71
CA LYS A 488 7.13 -8.78 -27.32
C LYS A 488 8.40 -7.93 -27.14
N GLY A 489 9.48 -8.48 -26.59
CA GLY A 489 10.79 -7.83 -26.53
C GLY A 489 11.06 -7.04 -25.24
N THR A 490 10.32 -7.29 -24.16
CA THR A 490 10.65 -6.70 -22.85
C THR A 490 11.95 -7.29 -22.31
N ALA A 491 12.88 -6.45 -21.89
CA ALA A 491 14.17 -6.85 -21.37
C ALA A 491 14.03 -7.55 -20.01
N VAL A 492 14.18 -8.88 -20.01
CA VAL A 492 14.10 -9.71 -18.80
C VAL A 492 15.18 -9.42 -17.76
N ASN A 493 16.29 -8.80 -18.18
CA ASN A 493 17.41 -8.38 -17.35
C ASN A 493 17.50 -6.84 -17.20
N GLY A 494 16.45 -6.11 -17.61
CA GLY A 494 16.42 -4.66 -17.47
C GLY A 494 16.57 -4.25 -16.02
N LEU A 495 17.26 -3.14 -15.76
CA LEU A 495 17.45 -2.60 -14.42
C LEU A 495 16.54 -1.38 -14.24
N ASN A 496 15.77 -1.37 -13.15
CA ASN A 496 15.09 -0.15 -12.72
C ASN A 496 16.08 0.84 -12.05
N GLU A 497 15.61 2.01 -11.62
CA GLU A 497 16.46 3.02 -10.97
C GLU A 497 17.09 2.56 -9.65
N GLN A 498 16.64 1.46 -9.07
CA GLN A 498 17.24 0.84 -7.88
C GLN A 498 18.23 -0.28 -8.25
N GLY A 499 18.52 -0.47 -9.54
CA GLY A 499 19.38 -1.54 -10.04
C GLY A 499 18.75 -2.92 -9.89
N GLN A 500 17.43 -3.01 -9.73
CA GLN A 500 16.74 -4.29 -9.54
C GLN A 500 16.33 -4.86 -10.89
N THR A 501 16.43 -6.18 -11.04
CA THR A 501 15.89 -6.91 -12.19
C THR A 501 14.44 -7.34 -11.94
N PRO A 502 13.69 -7.75 -12.99
CA PRO A 502 12.40 -8.41 -12.80
C PRO A 502 12.49 -9.66 -11.92
N LEU A 503 13.57 -10.45 -12.05
CA LEU A 503 13.80 -11.63 -11.22
C LEU A 503 13.93 -11.26 -9.74
N TYR A 504 14.61 -10.17 -9.42
CA TYR A 504 14.70 -9.65 -8.06
C TYR A 504 13.29 -9.42 -7.46
N LEU A 505 12.38 -8.76 -8.19
CA LEU A 505 11.02 -8.51 -7.70
C LEU A 505 10.20 -9.81 -7.57
N ALA A 506 10.35 -10.74 -8.51
CA ALA A 506 9.66 -12.03 -8.45
C ALA A 506 10.04 -12.84 -7.19
N ILE A 507 11.33 -12.80 -6.80
CA ILE A 507 11.81 -13.47 -5.58
C ILE A 507 11.22 -12.82 -4.32
N LEU A 508 11.15 -11.48 -4.27
CA LEU A 508 10.55 -10.77 -3.13
C LEU A 508 9.05 -11.04 -2.96
N ASN A 509 8.32 -11.19 -4.07
CA ASN A 509 6.91 -11.57 -4.01
C ASN A 509 6.70 -13.00 -3.52
N GLY A 510 7.72 -13.86 -3.68
CA GLY A 510 7.73 -15.23 -3.19
C GLY A 510 6.92 -16.22 -4.01
N ASP A 511 6.50 -15.85 -5.22
CA ASP A 511 5.82 -16.76 -6.13
C ASP A 511 6.84 -17.62 -6.91
N LYS A 512 7.01 -18.86 -6.44
CA LYS A 512 7.87 -19.87 -7.06
C LYS A 512 7.59 -20.05 -8.55
N LYS A 513 6.33 -20.02 -8.99
CA LYS A 513 5.97 -20.26 -10.39
C LYS A 513 6.39 -19.11 -11.30
N THR A 514 6.29 -17.87 -10.81
CA THR A 514 6.77 -16.68 -11.53
C THR A 514 8.30 -16.67 -11.64
N VAL A 515 9.00 -17.06 -10.57
CA VAL A 515 10.46 -17.22 -10.61
C VAL A 515 10.88 -18.30 -11.60
N GLU A 516 10.28 -19.49 -11.55
CA GLU A 516 10.51 -20.56 -12.54
C GLU A 516 10.17 -20.12 -13.96
N GLY A 517 9.09 -19.36 -14.14
CA GLY A 517 8.68 -18.78 -15.41
C GLY A 517 9.75 -17.87 -16.00
N LEU A 518 10.28 -16.94 -15.20
CA LEU A 518 11.36 -16.04 -15.60
C LEU A 518 12.66 -16.81 -15.91
N LEU A 519 13.03 -17.78 -15.08
CA LEU A 519 14.27 -18.58 -15.27
C LEU A 519 14.29 -19.34 -16.61
N LYS A 520 13.12 -19.68 -17.17
CA LYS A 520 13.02 -20.30 -18.51
C LYS A 520 13.38 -19.35 -19.66
N HIS A 521 13.50 -18.04 -19.42
CA HIS A 521 13.67 -17.01 -20.45
C HIS A 521 15.07 -16.36 -20.46
N LYS A 522 16.15 -17.13 -20.23
CA LYS A 522 17.56 -16.66 -20.28
C LYS A 522 17.85 -15.46 -19.35
N VAL A 523 17.28 -15.47 -18.16
CA VAL A 523 17.57 -14.46 -17.13
C VAL A 523 18.98 -14.66 -16.60
N ASP A 524 19.71 -13.55 -16.42
CA ASP A 524 21.03 -13.58 -15.78
C ASP A 524 20.87 -13.52 -14.26
N LYS A 525 21.13 -14.65 -13.61
CA LYS A 525 21.03 -14.82 -12.15
C LYS A 525 22.17 -14.12 -11.38
N ASN A 526 23.23 -13.71 -12.06
CA ASN A 526 24.43 -13.11 -11.46
C ASN A 526 24.35 -11.58 -11.40
N ILE A 527 23.34 -10.97 -12.03
CA ILE A 527 23.14 -9.53 -11.93
C ILE A 527 22.86 -9.16 -10.48
N VAL A 528 23.68 -8.25 -9.96
CA VAL A 528 23.55 -7.72 -8.61
C VAL A 528 22.79 -6.40 -8.62
N ASN A 529 22.00 -6.19 -7.57
CA ASN A 529 21.33 -4.92 -7.36
C ASN A 529 22.30 -3.81 -6.90
N SER A 530 21.79 -2.60 -6.63
CA SER A 530 22.60 -1.49 -6.11
C SER A 530 23.28 -1.77 -4.75
N ASN A 531 22.86 -2.80 -4.01
CA ASN A 531 23.49 -3.24 -2.76
C ASN A 531 24.55 -4.34 -2.98
N GLY A 532 24.74 -4.81 -4.21
CA GLY A 532 25.63 -5.94 -4.50
C GLY A 532 24.99 -7.32 -4.30
N ASP A 533 23.68 -7.40 -4.01
CA ASP A 533 22.99 -8.67 -3.80
C ASP A 533 22.56 -9.30 -5.15
N SER A 534 22.95 -10.56 -5.40
CA SER A 534 22.47 -11.36 -6.54
C SER A 534 21.06 -11.92 -6.29
N ALA A 535 20.45 -12.53 -7.31
CA ALA A 535 19.16 -13.22 -7.16
C ALA A 535 19.17 -14.28 -6.05
N LYS A 536 20.27 -15.02 -5.93
CA LYS A 536 20.45 -16.05 -4.89
C LYS A 536 20.53 -15.44 -3.49
N ASP A 537 21.29 -14.36 -3.32
CA ASP A 537 21.45 -13.69 -2.02
C ASP A 537 20.10 -13.14 -1.53
N ILE A 538 19.29 -12.62 -2.45
CA ILE A 538 17.95 -12.14 -2.16
C ILE A 538 16.99 -13.28 -1.82
N ALA A 539 17.08 -14.41 -2.52
CA ALA A 539 16.33 -15.61 -2.14
C ALA A 539 16.72 -16.10 -0.74
N GLU A 540 18.01 -16.19 -0.41
CA GLU A 540 18.48 -16.61 0.92
C GLU A 540 17.98 -15.68 2.04
N LYS A 541 17.94 -14.37 1.76
CA LYS A 541 17.56 -13.34 2.72
C LYS A 541 16.05 -13.22 2.95
N TYR A 542 15.25 -13.33 1.88
CA TYR A 542 13.82 -13.03 1.94
C TYR A 542 12.91 -14.23 1.66
N ASN A 543 13.38 -15.26 0.95
CA ASN A 543 12.59 -16.45 0.66
C ASN A 543 13.45 -17.71 0.44
N LYS A 544 13.90 -18.32 1.54
CA LYS A 544 14.80 -19.49 1.53
C LYS A 544 14.28 -20.66 0.71
N SER A 545 12.96 -20.80 0.57
CA SER A 545 12.36 -21.88 -0.22
C SER A 545 12.69 -21.78 -1.72
N LEU A 546 13.05 -20.58 -2.22
CA LEU A 546 13.42 -20.35 -3.61
C LEU A 546 14.91 -20.56 -3.89
N VAL A 547 15.74 -20.73 -2.85
CA VAL A 547 17.19 -20.92 -3.00
C VAL A 547 17.50 -22.17 -3.82
N GLU A 548 16.70 -23.23 -3.64
CA GLU A 548 16.83 -24.48 -4.40
C GLU A 548 16.75 -24.27 -5.92
N LEU A 549 16.03 -23.24 -6.39
CA LEU A 549 15.91 -22.93 -7.82
C LEU A 549 17.21 -22.37 -8.42
N PHE A 550 18.07 -21.78 -7.59
CA PHE A 550 19.37 -21.25 -8.00
C PHE A 550 20.51 -22.24 -7.77
N GLU A 551 20.23 -23.35 -7.08
CA GLU A 551 21.16 -24.44 -6.80
C GLU A 551 21.12 -25.57 -7.83
N GLN A 552 20.15 -25.56 -8.75
CA GLN A 552 20.00 -26.59 -9.80
C GLN A 552 21.21 -26.71 -10.74
N ASP A 553 22.08 -25.69 -10.79
CA ASP A 553 23.31 -25.70 -11.59
C ASP A 553 24.55 -26.18 -10.82
N ARG A 554 24.40 -26.73 -9.60
CA ARG A 554 25.50 -27.39 -8.85
C ARG A 554 25.30 -28.90 -8.85
N PHE A 555 26.27 -29.63 -9.40
CA PHE A 555 26.29 -31.09 -9.43
C PHE A 555 26.18 -31.66 -8.02
N THR A 556 25.22 -32.57 -7.80
CA THR A 556 25.13 -33.36 -6.57
C THR A 556 25.52 -34.80 -6.89
N ILE A 557 26.58 -35.27 -6.23
CA ILE A 557 27.03 -36.67 -6.31
C ILE A 557 26.39 -37.41 -5.14
N LYS A 558 25.64 -38.48 -5.43
CA LYS A 558 25.03 -39.34 -4.41
C LYS A 558 25.53 -40.76 -4.57
N HIS A 559 25.97 -41.37 -3.48
CA HIS A 559 26.29 -42.79 -3.42
C HIS A 559 25.07 -43.58 -2.94
N ASP A 560 24.48 -44.38 -3.82
CA ASP A 560 23.44 -45.32 -3.43
C ASP A 560 24.10 -46.53 -2.76
N LYS A 561 24.19 -46.48 -1.43
CA LYS A 561 24.82 -47.52 -0.59
C LYS A 561 24.19 -48.91 -0.77
N GLN A 562 22.91 -49.00 -1.15
CA GLN A 562 22.23 -50.28 -1.33
C GLN A 562 22.59 -50.94 -2.66
N LYS A 563 22.77 -50.13 -3.71
CA LYS A 563 23.09 -50.61 -5.06
C LYS A 563 24.57 -50.52 -5.41
N ASN A 564 25.37 -49.89 -4.54
CA ASN A 564 26.79 -49.60 -4.72
C ASN A 564 27.09 -48.88 -6.05
N ILE A 565 26.31 -47.83 -6.35
CA ILE A 565 26.47 -47.02 -7.58
C ILE A 565 26.63 -45.55 -7.23
N PHE A 566 27.46 -44.85 -8.00
CA PHE A 566 27.61 -43.40 -7.92
C PHE A 566 26.71 -42.73 -8.96
N ILE A 567 25.94 -41.72 -8.52
CA ILE A 567 24.97 -41.00 -9.35
C ILE A 567 25.32 -39.51 -9.29
N VAL A 568 25.43 -38.87 -10.46
CA VAL A 568 25.64 -37.42 -10.56
C VAL A 568 24.45 -36.81 -11.29
N SER A 569 23.69 -35.94 -10.60
CA SER A 569 22.52 -35.28 -11.18
C SER A 569 21.56 -36.23 -11.93
N GLY A 570 21.41 -37.46 -11.41
CA GLY A 570 20.56 -38.52 -11.98
C GLY A 570 21.23 -39.45 -13.00
N VAL A 571 22.47 -39.18 -13.42
CA VAL A 571 23.24 -40.05 -14.35
C VAL A 571 24.06 -41.08 -13.56
N THR A 572 23.87 -42.36 -13.86
CA THR A 572 24.62 -43.45 -13.22
C THR A 572 26.03 -43.57 -13.80
N LEU A 573 27.03 -43.24 -12.99
CA LEU A 573 28.44 -43.34 -13.36
C LEU A 573 28.93 -44.80 -13.38
N GLY A 574 28.26 -45.70 -12.67
CA GLY A 574 28.57 -47.14 -12.63
C GLY A 574 28.80 -47.64 -11.21
N ASN A 575 29.09 -48.94 -11.10
CA ASN A 575 29.38 -49.65 -9.84
C ASN A 575 30.86 -50.07 -9.73
N SER A 576 31.68 -49.80 -10.74
CA SER A 576 33.09 -50.15 -10.78
C SER A 576 33.97 -48.97 -11.21
N ARG A 577 35.21 -48.95 -10.70
CA ARG A 577 36.24 -47.93 -11.01
C ARG A 577 36.40 -47.69 -12.51
N LYS A 578 36.38 -48.76 -13.31
CA LYS A 578 36.54 -48.70 -14.77
C LYS A 578 35.34 -48.04 -15.46
N ASP A 579 34.13 -48.23 -14.94
CA ASP A 579 32.91 -47.65 -15.52
C ASP A 579 32.81 -46.16 -15.25
N VAL A 580 33.16 -45.75 -14.02
CA VAL A 580 33.19 -44.34 -13.62
C VAL A 580 34.22 -43.57 -14.45
N VAL A 581 35.46 -44.10 -14.54
CA VAL A 581 36.55 -43.47 -15.32
C VAL A 581 36.24 -43.45 -16.82
N ASN A 582 35.67 -44.53 -17.38
CA ASN A 582 35.32 -44.58 -18.80
C ASN A 582 34.15 -43.65 -19.17
N LYS A 583 33.17 -43.45 -18.28
CA LYS A 583 32.02 -42.55 -18.52
C LYS A 583 32.33 -41.07 -18.30
N LEU A 584 33.27 -40.75 -17.40
CA LEU A 584 33.78 -39.39 -17.23
C LEU A 584 34.69 -38.94 -18.39
N GLY A 585 35.08 -39.88 -19.27
CA GLY A 585 35.68 -39.61 -20.58
C GLY A 585 37.20 -39.49 -20.57
N ASN A 586 37.82 -39.80 -21.71
CA ASN A 586 39.26 -39.65 -21.92
C ASN A 586 39.60 -38.16 -22.21
N PRO A 587 40.61 -37.57 -21.54
CA PRO A 587 40.97 -36.14 -21.59
C PRO A 587 41.36 -35.52 -22.96
N ALA A 588 41.21 -36.20 -24.08
CA ALA A 588 41.70 -35.76 -25.39
C ALA A 588 40.88 -34.63 -26.08
N LYS A 589 39.78 -34.14 -25.49
CA LYS A 589 38.94 -33.06 -26.04
C LYS A 589 38.73 -31.87 -25.08
N ARG A 590 39.77 -31.50 -24.31
CA ARG A 590 39.73 -30.31 -23.45
C ARG A 590 39.64 -29.04 -24.30
N LYS A 591 38.70 -28.14 -23.96
CA LYS A 591 38.85 -26.70 -24.20
C LYS A 591 39.20 -26.08 -22.87
N GLN A 592 40.43 -25.56 -22.76
CA GLN A 592 40.85 -24.77 -21.61
C GLN A 592 40.14 -23.41 -21.65
N PHE A 593 39.73 -22.94 -20.47
CA PHE A 593 39.17 -21.61 -20.28
C PHE A 593 40.14 -20.84 -19.39
N GLU A 594 40.74 -19.77 -19.92
CA GLU A 594 41.51 -18.83 -19.10
C GLU A 594 40.56 -17.80 -18.49
N SER A 595 40.55 -17.70 -17.16
CA SER A 595 39.87 -16.59 -16.47
C SER A 595 40.79 -15.36 -16.43
N ILE A 596 40.20 -14.17 -16.31
CA ILE A 596 40.91 -12.87 -16.32
C ILE A 596 41.90 -12.73 -15.14
N ASP A 597 41.74 -13.53 -14.07
CA ASP A 597 42.55 -13.45 -12.86
C ASP A 597 43.57 -14.60 -12.70
N GLY A 598 43.82 -15.38 -13.75
CA GLY A 598 45.01 -16.22 -13.86
C GLY A 598 45.10 -17.49 -13.01
N ASP A 599 44.21 -17.74 -12.06
CA ASP A 599 44.23 -18.98 -11.25
C ASP A 599 42.86 -19.67 -11.18
N ILE A 600 42.85 -20.90 -11.71
CA ILE A 600 41.93 -22.06 -11.57
C ILE A 600 41.62 -22.63 -12.97
N ASP A 601 42.20 -23.80 -13.26
CA ASP A 601 42.03 -24.54 -14.51
C ASP A 601 40.75 -25.41 -14.42
N CYS A 602 39.59 -24.83 -14.79
CA CYS A 602 38.33 -25.57 -14.90
C CYS A 602 38.19 -26.16 -16.31
N ASN A 603 38.08 -27.49 -16.39
CA ASN A 603 37.90 -28.22 -17.65
C ASN A 603 36.41 -28.51 -17.91
N ILE A 604 35.96 -28.33 -19.15
CA ILE A 604 34.62 -28.72 -19.61
C ILE A 604 34.66 -30.18 -20.07
N TYR A 605 33.83 -31.02 -19.48
CA TYR A 605 33.61 -32.41 -19.85
C TYR A 605 32.20 -32.56 -20.42
N TYR A 606 32.04 -33.41 -21.43
CA TYR A 606 30.73 -33.72 -22.01
C TYR A 606 30.36 -35.14 -21.60
N LEU A 607 29.39 -35.26 -20.70
CA LEU A 607 28.84 -36.55 -20.27
C LEU A 607 27.69 -36.93 -21.17
N LYS A 608 27.51 -38.21 -21.48
CA LYS A 608 26.31 -38.66 -22.19
C LYS A 608 25.23 -39.08 -21.21
N ASP A 609 24.03 -38.53 -21.38
CA ASP A 609 22.87 -38.98 -20.64
C ASP A 609 22.39 -40.37 -21.10
N SER A 610 21.35 -40.89 -20.45
CA SER A 610 20.75 -42.18 -20.80
C SER A 610 20.13 -42.23 -22.20
N SER A 611 20.01 -41.09 -22.88
CA SER A 611 19.58 -40.95 -24.28
C SER A 611 20.74 -40.67 -25.25
N GLU A 612 21.98 -40.83 -24.79
CA GLU A 612 23.23 -40.53 -25.50
C GLU A 612 23.45 -39.05 -25.89
N LYS A 613 22.68 -38.14 -25.30
CA LYS A 613 22.85 -36.71 -25.54
C LYS A 613 23.96 -36.15 -24.66
N ASP A 614 24.83 -35.33 -25.26
CA ASP A 614 25.91 -34.67 -24.54
C ASP A 614 25.35 -33.62 -23.56
N ILE A 615 25.67 -33.79 -22.29
CA ILE A 615 25.47 -32.86 -21.18
C ILE A 615 26.82 -32.17 -20.91
N GLU A 616 26.85 -30.87 -21.10
CA GLU A 616 28.00 -30.05 -20.73
C GLU A 616 28.15 -29.99 -19.22
N THR A 617 29.34 -30.35 -18.73
CA THR A 617 29.63 -30.56 -17.32
C THR A 617 30.96 -29.87 -16.98
N HIS A 618 30.98 -29.02 -15.96
CA HIS A 618 32.17 -28.27 -15.57
C HIS A 618 32.87 -28.97 -14.41
N TYR A 619 34.14 -29.35 -14.58
CA TYR A 619 34.97 -29.91 -13.51
C TYR A 619 36.16 -28.98 -13.27
N CYS A 620 36.28 -28.47 -12.05
CA CYS A 620 37.46 -27.72 -11.65
C CYS A 620 38.47 -28.67 -11.00
N SER A 621 39.60 -28.89 -11.67
CA SER A 621 40.77 -29.49 -11.05
C SER A 621 41.48 -28.42 -10.24
N TYR A 622 41.65 -28.62 -8.93
CA TYR A 622 42.57 -27.78 -8.16
C TYR A 622 44.00 -28.19 -8.53
N ILE A 623 44.69 -27.35 -9.31
CA ILE A 623 46.10 -27.53 -9.67
C ILE A 623 46.90 -26.51 -8.85
N GLY A 624 47.55 -26.95 -7.77
CA GLY A 624 48.62 -26.19 -7.14
C GLY A 624 49.93 -26.53 -7.83
N ILE A 625 50.55 -25.57 -8.52
CA ILE A 625 51.91 -25.73 -9.07
C ILE A 625 52.91 -25.35 -7.97
N SER A 626 53.56 -26.34 -7.37
CA SER A 626 54.81 -26.16 -6.61
C SER A 626 55.57 -27.48 -6.59
N ASP A 627 56.85 -27.46 -6.96
CA ASP A 627 57.72 -28.64 -7.11
C ASP A 627 58.04 -29.32 -5.76
N LYS A 628 57.62 -28.70 -4.66
CA LYS A 628 57.47 -29.33 -3.35
C LYS A 628 56.24 -28.76 -2.66
N ILE A 629 55.27 -29.62 -2.39
CA ILE A 629 54.22 -29.35 -1.40
C ILE A 629 54.72 -29.93 -0.08
N GLU A 630 55.39 -29.12 0.74
CA GLU A 630 55.79 -29.55 2.09
C GLU A 630 54.62 -29.45 3.09
N TYR A 631 53.65 -28.55 2.86
CA TYR A 631 52.33 -28.55 3.50
C TYR A 631 51.33 -27.70 2.69
N ILE A 632 50.04 -28.00 2.82
CA ILE A 632 48.94 -27.16 2.34
C ILE A 632 48.39 -26.40 3.55
N SER A 633 48.32 -25.07 3.48
CA SER A 633 47.70 -24.24 4.53
C SER A 633 46.39 -23.66 4.06
N PHE A 634 45.39 -23.72 4.95
CA PHE A 634 44.16 -22.95 4.87
C PHE A 634 44.12 -21.99 6.06
N ASN A 635 43.76 -20.73 5.84
CA ASN A 635 43.51 -19.80 6.94
C ASN A 635 42.16 -20.14 7.59
N LEU A 636 42.21 -20.64 8.82
CA LEU A 636 41.05 -20.96 9.65
C LEU A 636 41.04 -20.09 10.91
N TYR A 637 39.82 -19.77 11.37
CA TYR A 637 39.58 -18.99 12.58
C TYR A 637 40.18 -19.69 13.83
N PRO A 638 40.69 -18.94 14.83
CA PRO A 638 41.77 -19.41 15.71
C PRO A 638 41.36 -20.36 16.85
N LYS A 639 40.21 -21.04 16.77
CA LYS A 639 39.71 -21.90 17.85
C LYS A 639 39.09 -23.18 17.31
N GLN A 640 39.91 -24.05 16.73
CA GLN A 640 39.69 -25.49 16.60
C GLN A 640 40.88 -26.09 15.83
N LEU A 641 41.99 -26.30 16.55
CA LEU A 641 43.02 -27.23 16.11
C LEU A 641 42.62 -28.60 16.65
N ASN A 642 41.89 -29.38 15.85
CA ASN A 642 41.74 -30.81 16.06
C ASN A 642 42.46 -31.52 14.90
N GLU A 643 43.30 -32.49 15.24
CA GLU A 643 43.99 -33.41 14.33
C GLU A 643 43.02 -34.35 13.56
N GLU A 644 41.70 -34.18 13.69
CA GLU A 644 40.67 -35.11 13.19
C GLU A 644 40.48 -35.07 11.66
N TRP A 645 40.66 -33.93 10.99
CA TRP A 645 40.26 -33.81 9.57
C TRP A 645 41.12 -34.63 8.59
N TYR A 646 42.34 -35.03 8.98
CA TYR A 646 43.14 -35.97 8.18
C TYR A 646 42.51 -37.38 8.14
N ASN A 647 41.62 -37.70 9.08
CA ASN A 647 40.84 -38.93 9.07
C ASN A 647 39.56 -38.82 8.20
N ASP A 648 39.10 -37.61 7.87
CA ASP A 648 37.88 -37.37 7.05
C ASP A 648 38.15 -37.45 5.54
N LEU A 649 39.42 -37.26 5.16
CA LEU A 649 39.94 -37.71 3.87
C LEU A 649 39.99 -39.24 3.93
N GLY A 650 38.92 -39.92 3.49
CA GLY A 650 38.90 -41.38 3.44
C GLY A 650 40.13 -41.96 2.72
N LYS A 651 40.41 -43.27 2.90
CA LYS A 651 41.61 -43.89 2.31
C LYS A 651 41.72 -43.58 0.81
N PRO A 652 42.88 -43.13 0.31
CA PRO A 652 43.07 -42.86 -1.11
C PRO A 652 42.75 -44.11 -1.93
N PHE A 653 41.98 -43.95 -3.00
CA PHE A 653 41.83 -45.03 -3.98
C PHE A 653 43.08 -45.06 -4.84
N ILE A 654 44.03 -45.94 -4.48
CA ILE A 654 45.37 -45.97 -5.09
C ILE A 654 45.27 -46.42 -6.56
N ASP A 655 45.52 -45.46 -7.45
CA ASP A 655 46.09 -45.62 -8.78
C ASP A 655 47.19 -44.56 -8.90
N ASP A 656 48.39 -44.96 -9.31
CA ASP A 656 49.61 -44.14 -9.17
C ASP A 656 49.62 -42.88 -10.04
N ASP A 657 48.61 -42.70 -10.92
CA ASP A 657 48.57 -41.63 -11.92
C ASP A 657 47.54 -40.50 -11.64
N ALA A 658 46.66 -40.63 -10.64
CA ALA A 658 45.78 -39.53 -10.14
C ALA A 658 44.92 -39.99 -8.95
N PRO A 659 45.32 -39.74 -7.69
CA PRO A 659 44.56 -40.20 -6.55
C PRO A 659 43.23 -39.43 -6.43
N LEU A 660 42.14 -40.21 -6.36
CA LEU A 660 40.77 -39.72 -6.13
C LEU A 660 40.41 -39.93 -4.66
N TYR A 661 40.05 -38.86 -3.98
CA TYR A 661 39.65 -38.87 -2.57
C TYR A 661 38.14 -38.69 -2.44
N TYR A 662 37.53 -39.49 -1.57
CA TYR A 662 36.14 -39.30 -1.14
C TYR A 662 36.14 -38.57 0.20
N LEU A 663 35.45 -37.45 0.25
CA LEU A 663 35.34 -36.62 1.45
C LEU A 663 34.13 -37.11 2.26
N GLU A 664 34.38 -37.90 3.31
CA GLU A 664 33.36 -38.74 3.97
C GLU A 664 32.18 -37.96 4.56
N GLU A 665 32.35 -36.66 4.84
CA GLU A 665 31.30 -35.78 5.39
C GLU A 665 30.65 -34.82 4.38
N THR A 666 31.22 -34.70 3.17
CA THR A 666 30.73 -33.71 2.18
C THR A 666 30.04 -34.36 0.98
N GLU A 667 30.13 -35.69 0.85
CA GLU A 667 29.67 -36.47 -0.31
C GLU A 667 30.36 -36.06 -1.63
N GLN A 668 31.51 -35.36 -1.58
CA GLN A 668 32.25 -34.89 -2.75
C GLN A 668 33.45 -35.80 -3.09
N LEU A 669 33.89 -35.75 -4.36
CA LEU A 669 35.07 -36.44 -4.89
C LEU A 669 36.14 -35.41 -5.29
N LEU A 670 37.38 -35.61 -4.83
CA LEU A 670 38.53 -34.76 -5.10
C LEU A 670 39.54 -35.54 -5.97
N LEU A 671 39.80 -35.09 -7.19
CA LEU A 671 40.79 -35.69 -8.10
C LEU A 671 42.08 -34.88 -8.05
N LEU A 672 43.18 -35.48 -7.58
CA LEU A 672 44.50 -34.87 -7.64
C LEU A 672 45.24 -35.36 -8.89
N LYS A 673 45.82 -34.44 -9.65
CA LYS A 673 46.68 -34.77 -10.78
C LYS A 673 48.14 -34.80 -10.30
N PRO A 674 48.93 -35.85 -10.56
CA PRO A 674 50.37 -35.79 -10.36
C PRO A 674 50.97 -34.92 -11.46
N ASN A 675 51.79 -33.95 -11.09
CA ASN A 675 52.75 -33.39 -12.03
C ASN A 675 53.92 -34.38 -12.15
N GLU A 676 54.41 -34.54 -13.37
CA GLU A 676 55.48 -35.48 -13.72
C GLU A 676 56.77 -35.12 -12.98
N GLU A 677 57.07 -35.83 -11.89
CA GLU A 677 58.39 -36.36 -11.52
C GLU A 677 58.25 -37.29 -10.30
N ILE A 678 58.35 -38.59 -10.53
CA ILE A 678 58.25 -39.64 -9.50
C ILE A 678 59.59 -39.69 -8.73
N GLY A 679 59.60 -39.17 -7.50
CA GLY A 679 60.65 -39.40 -6.52
C GLY A 679 60.19 -40.35 -5.42
N PHE A 680 60.69 -41.59 -5.41
CA PHE A 680 60.44 -42.56 -4.33
C PHE A 680 61.04 -42.09 -3.01
N LEU A 681 60.29 -42.14 -1.91
CA LEU A 681 60.81 -42.00 -0.55
C LEU A 681 60.38 -43.17 0.35
N TYR A 682 61.38 -43.69 1.06
CA TYR A 682 61.48 -44.99 1.72
C TYR A 682 60.62 -45.13 2.99
N TYR A 683 60.16 -46.37 3.20
CA TYR A 683 59.63 -46.90 4.46
C TYR A 683 60.74 -46.93 5.53
N ALA A 684 60.53 -46.32 6.70
CA ALA A 684 61.35 -46.53 7.89
C ALA A 684 60.48 -47.08 9.02
N GLY A 685 60.38 -48.41 9.07
CA GLY A 685 59.94 -49.14 10.25
C GLY A 685 61.14 -49.78 10.95
N TYR A 686 61.03 -49.92 12.27
CA TYR A 686 61.91 -50.63 13.21
C TYR A 686 63.21 -49.93 13.66
N GLU A 687 63.22 -49.48 14.91
CA GLU A 687 64.22 -49.94 15.88
C GLU A 687 63.58 -50.10 17.26
N LEU A 688 63.55 -51.36 17.72
CA LEU A 688 63.21 -51.79 19.06
C LEU A 688 64.50 -52.34 19.69
N TYR A 689 64.80 -51.82 20.88
CA TYR A 689 65.62 -52.36 21.96
C TYR A 689 67.13 -52.03 22.11
N ASN A 690 67.36 -51.36 23.25
CA ASN A 690 68.38 -51.57 24.30
C ASN A 690 69.81 -51.06 24.11
N ASN A 691 70.15 -50.00 24.86
CA ASN A 691 70.70 -50.19 26.22
C ASN A 691 70.79 -48.85 26.96
N LEU A 692 69.87 -48.60 27.91
CA LEU A 692 70.14 -48.02 29.24
C LEU A 692 68.81 -47.76 29.98
N TYR A 693 68.73 -48.38 31.16
CA TYR A 693 67.67 -48.37 32.18
C TYR A 693 66.40 -49.16 31.87
N GLN A 694 66.34 -50.32 32.53
CA GLN A 694 65.27 -51.33 32.57
C GLN A 694 63.97 -50.79 33.15
#